data_AF-A0AAN6V316-F1
#
_entry.id   AF-A0AAN6V316-F1
#
_cell.length_a   1.000
_cell.length_b   1.000
_cell.length_c   1.000
_cell.angle_alpha   90.00
_cell.angle_beta   90.00
_cell.angle_gamma   90.00
#
_symmetry.space_group_name_H-M   'P 1'
#
loop_
_entity.id
_entity.type
_entity.pdbx_description
1 polymer ?
#
loop_
_entity_poly.entity_id
_entity_poly.type
_entity_poly.pdbx_seq_one_letter_code
_entity_poly.pdbx_strand_id
1 'polypeptide(L)'
;MSTPTTATATLPHYSPHQHFRYPHHQHPHQAYPQPNSSSFRAANPILPPASRLAYPSPGYSSAASHTSGNGVAAVASDHARLAPHETADGTSRLDHLYTTAMPSNNSQTQAQPASEAQPPRKKRRSREPDWKTFYKNGLPKEIIVIDDTPEPERSSAAAATSQALPTTRQHAATGGAPGSSAKKRKRDEEPTPYDPVHHSAALGSHTPSKSTAASDRTNSALHTTAATSLGSLSSNGQYEYETQPGQKRKRTTRQQLANEARRREAATYTDALAHYRPPPYPPKKARDVHIKVVPDPPGTKNIRVDDDDGHYIVVPDNDLTERYQMVKLLGQGTFGKVVQARDRRSDKLVAIKIIRSVQKYREASKIELRVLETLRANDEENRNRCIHFRDCFDYRGHICIVMDLLGQSVFDFLKSNNFVPFPNSQIQNFARQLLTSVAFLHDLNLIHTDLKPENILLCHNAYQTFTYNRRIPSASTGSNNRQASQRRVLLDTEIRLIDFGSATFQDEYHSSVVSTRHYRAPEIILGLGWSYPCDIWSIGCILVEFFTGDALFQTHDNLEHLAMMEAVVDTRIDPALVQQVNRMTRNGGNPASKYFKRLKLDYPMPDTTRASRRFVKAMKKLRDIIPPTSKFLKEFLDLLEKIFVYDPAQRITAKQALQHPWFREVAHPDDGTEAARIRADKQRMLEREVSGASHAHALEERSIRR
;
A
#
# COMPACT_ATOMS: atom_id res chain seq x y z
N MET A 1 -11.22 12.04 -3.31
CA MET A 1 -11.01 11.24 -2.08
C MET A 1 -9.52 11.22 -1.78
N SER A 2 -9.14 11.35 -0.50
CA SER A 2 -7.74 11.39 -0.05
C SER A 2 -7.62 10.66 1.29
N THR A 3 -6.64 9.79 1.45
CA THR A 3 -6.26 9.24 2.76
C THR A 3 -5.41 10.27 3.51
N PRO A 4 -5.73 10.62 4.77
CA PRO A 4 -4.97 11.64 5.50
C PRO A 4 -3.59 11.15 5.92
N THR A 5 -2.58 12.00 5.69
CA THR A 5 -1.22 11.89 6.22
C THR A 5 -1.23 11.77 7.74
N THR A 6 -0.26 11.06 8.35
CA THR A 6 -0.16 10.96 9.83
C THR A 6 0.23 12.29 10.50
N ALA A 7 -0.73 13.19 10.68
CA ALA A 7 -0.58 14.42 11.43
C ALA A 7 -0.79 14.19 12.93
N THR A 8 0.24 13.69 13.63
CA THR A 8 0.20 13.53 15.10
C THR A 8 0.26 14.89 15.77
N ALA A 9 -0.81 15.29 16.47
CA ALA A 9 -0.81 16.50 17.28
C ALA A 9 0.08 16.33 18.52
N THR A 10 0.99 17.29 18.75
CA THR A 10 1.80 17.36 19.98
C THR A 10 0.95 17.88 21.14
N LEU A 11 0.83 17.08 22.20
CA LEU A 11 0.39 17.55 23.53
C LEU A 11 1.61 17.78 24.45
N PRO A 12 1.52 18.65 25.47
CA PRO A 12 2.69 19.09 26.22
C PRO A 12 3.25 18.04 27.18
N HIS A 13 4.57 18.06 27.39
CA HIS A 13 5.20 17.29 28.47
C HIS A 13 4.80 17.85 29.85
N TYR A 14 4.32 16.97 30.73
CA TYR A 14 4.33 17.18 32.18
C TYR A 14 5.54 16.46 32.78
N SER A 15 6.41 17.21 33.47
CA SER A 15 7.58 16.67 34.16
C SER A 15 7.23 16.30 35.62
N PRO A 16 7.50 15.05 36.07
CA PRO A 16 7.44 14.71 37.49
C PRO A 16 8.75 15.10 38.19
N HIS A 17 8.71 16.14 39.03
CA HIS A 17 9.82 16.43 39.95
C HIS A 17 9.83 15.43 41.12
N GLN A 18 11.01 14.92 41.47
CA GLN A 18 11.22 14.14 42.69
C GLN A 18 11.32 15.07 43.91
N HIS A 19 10.61 14.75 45.00
CA HIS A 19 11.04 15.12 46.36
C HIS A 19 10.62 14.04 47.37
N PHE A 20 11.55 13.68 48.27
CA PHE A 20 11.33 12.74 49.37
C PHE A 20 10.66 13.42 50.58
N ARG A 21 9.78 12.69 51.28
CA ARG A 21 9.85 12.49 52.75
C ARG A 21 8.84 11.43 53.25
N TYR A 22 9.26 10.66 54.25
CA TYR A 22 8.43 9.74 55.06
C TYR A 22 7.71 10.50 56.21
N PRO A 23 6.65 9.94 56.82
CA PRO A 23 6.86 9.14 58.05
C PRO A 23 5.97 7.88 58.23
N HIS A 24 6.62 6.78 58.60
CA HIS A 24 6.27 5.71 59.56
C HIS A 24 4.82 5.31 59.97
N HIS A 25 4.63 3.97 60.01
CA HIS A 25 3.78 3.15 60.90
C HIS A 25 2.23 3.28 60.76
N GLN A 26 1.39 2.27 61.12
CA GLN A 26 1.58 1.00 61.85
C GLN A 26 0.99 -0.23 61.12
N HIS A 27 1.40 -1.44 61.53
CA HIS A 27 0.75 -2.74 61.29
C HIS A 27 0.11 -3.22 62.63
N PRO A 28 -0.97 -4.05 62.64
CA PRO A 28 -0.78 -5.51 62.61
C PRO A 28 -1.88 -6.40 61.98
N HIS A 29 -1.45 -7.63 61.68
CA HIS A 29 -2.14 -8.94 61.51
C HIS A 29 -3.68 -9.11 61.61
N GLN A 30 -4.25 -9.85 60.65
CA GLN A 30 -4.80 -11.24 60.78
C GLN A 30 -5.36 -11.67 59.38
N ALA A 31 -4.95 -12.79 58.75
CA ALA A 31 -5.08 -14.22 59.07
C ALA A 31 -6.41 -14.85 58.57
N TYR A 32 -6.30 -15.88 57.70
CA TYR A 32 -7.43 -16.65 57.14
C TYR A 32 -8.13 -17.52 58.20
N PRO A 33 -9.41 -17.89 58.00
CA PRO A 33 -9.65 -19.29 57.61
C PRO A 33 -10.83 -19.57 56.64
N GLN A 34 -10.63 -20.61 55.84
CA GLN A 34 -11.61 -21.62 55.39
C GLN A 34 -11.12 -22.97 56.04
N PRO A 35 -11.93 -24.04 56.26
CA PRO A 35 -12.95 -24.54 55.32
C PRO A 35 -14.18 -25.32 55.90
N ASN A 36 -14.97 -25.91 54.98
CA ASN A 36 -15.73 -27.18 55.07
C ASN A 36 -16.97 -27.35 56.00
N SER A 37 -18.12 -27.53 55.34
CA SER A 37 -19.14 -28.60 55.57
C SER A 37 -20.06 -28.63 54.33
N SER A 38 -20.22 -29.72 53.56
CA SER A 38 -20.89 -31.01 53.82
C SER A 38 -22.39 -30.88 54.16
N SER A 39 -23.33 -31.67 53.64
CA SER A 39 -23.35 -32.66 52.54
C SER A 39 -24.82 -33.10 52.35
N PHE A 40 -25.30 -33.35 51.12
CA PHE A 40 -26.45 -34.24 50.90
C PHE A 40 -26.37 -34.94 49.54
N ARG A 41 -26.62 -36.26 49.55
CA ARG A 41 -26.62 -37.14 48.38
C ARG A 41 -27.57 -38.29 48.64
N ALA A 42 -28.57 -38.47 47.77
CA ALA A 42 -29.48 -39.63 47.75
C ALA A 42 -29.53 -40.19 46.31
N ALA A 43 -29.99 -41.43 46.14
CA ALA A 43 -29.73 -42.22 44.93
C ALA A 43 -30.99 -42.76 44.20
N ASN A 44 -30.74 -43.18 42.96
CA ASN A 44 -31.55 -43.96 42.01
C ASN A 44 -32.27 -45.19 42.63
N PRO A 45 -33.18 -45.92 41.92
CA PRO A 45 -33.53 -45.84 40.47
C PRO A 45 -35.05 -45.91 40.16
N ILE A 46 -35.43 -45.95 38.86
CA ILE A 46 -36.43 -46.88 38.25
C ILE A 46 -36.55 -46.68 36.72
N LEU A 47 -36.81 -47.77 35.98
CA LEU A 47 -37.11 -47.91 34.53
C LEU A 47 -37.91 -49.23 34.34
N PRO A 48 -38.49 -49.53 33.16
CA PRO A 48 -39.32 -48.74 32.24
C PRO A 48 -40.72 -49.41 32.10
N PRO A 49 -41.44 -49.30 30.97
CA PRO A 49 -41.51 -50.47 30.07
C PRO A 49 -41.40 -50.13 28.56
N ALA A 50 -41.40 -51.15 27.69
CA ALA A 50 -41.16 -51.02 26.24
C ALA A 50 -41.92 -52.06 25.39
N SER A 51 -41.99 -51.82 24.06
CA SER A 51 -42.21 -52.81 23.00
C SER A 51 -41.70 -52.23 21.67
N ARG A 52 -40.71 -52.85 20.97
CA ARG A 52 -40.76 -54.06 20.09
C ARG A 52 -41.44 -53.75 18.75
N LEU A 53 -40.92 -54.10 17.56
CA LEU A 53 -39.81 -54.96 17.07
C LEU A 53 -39.35 -54.42 15.67
N ALA A 54 -38.30 -54.82 14.93
CA ALA A 54 -37.31 -55.92 14.97
C ALA A 54 -35.95 -55.50 14.30
N TYR A 55 -35.10 -56.49 13.97
CA TYR A 55 -33.89 -56.43 13.10
C TYR A 55 -33.76 -57.82 12.39
N PRO A 56 -33.10 -57.97 11.22
CA PRO A 56 -31.63 -58.14 11.19
C PRO A 56 -30.87 -57.60 9.96
N SER A 57 -29.55 -57.52 10.09
CA SER A 57 -28.52 -57.31 9.03
C SER A 57 -27.60 -58.56 8.97
N PRO A 58 -26.46 -58.60 8.23
CA PRO A 58 -25.97 -57.81 7.08
C PRO A 58 -25.55 -58.70 5.87
N GLY A 59 -24.89 -58.15 4.84
CA GLY A 59 -24.30 -58.94 3.72
C GLY A 59 -23.12 -58.26 3.00
N TYR A 60 -22.14 -59.05 2.55
CA TYR A 60 -20.90 -58.64 1.86
C TYR A 60 -20.99 -58.87 0.34
N SER A 61 -20.35 -57.99 -0.46
CA SER A 61 -19.50 -58.30 -1.65
C SER A 61 -19.03 -56.97 -2.27
N SER A 62 -17.76 -56.73 -2.63
CA SER A 62 -16.72 -57.50 -3.34
C SER A 62 -16.63 -57.11 -4.83
N ALA A 63 -15.40 -57.13 -5.37
CA ALA A 63 -15.00 -56.46 -6.61
C ALA A 63 -15.30 -57.25 -7.89
N ALA A 64 -15.28 -56.54 -9.02
CA ALA A 64 -14.76 -57.09 -10.28
C ALA A 64 -14.21 -55.94 -11.16
N SER A 65 -13.05 -56.17 -11.78
CA SER A 65 -12.45 -55.32 -12.79
C SER A 65 -12.29 -56.10 -14.10
N HIS A 66 -12.65 -55.48 -15.22
CA HIS A 66 -12.38 -55.95 -16.58
C HIS A 66 -12.06 -54.70 -17.43
N THR A 67 -10.93 -54.56 -18.16
CA THR A 67 -10.44 -55.34 -19.33
C THR A 67 -11.47 -55.36 -20.46
N SER A 68 -11.28 -54.81 -21.67
CA SER A 68 -10.13 -54.22 -22.40
C SER A 68 -10.72 -53.26 -23.48
N GLY A 69 -10.03 -52.51 -24.37
CA GLY A 69 -8.61 -52.29 -24.68
C GLY A 69 -8.40 -52.06 -26.21
N ASN A 70 -7.37 -51.28 -26.59
CA ASN A 70 -6.79 -51.10 -27.94
C ASN A 70 -7.55 -50.31 -29.06
N GLY A 71 -6.75 -49.75 -29.99
CA GLY A 71 -7.17 -49.03 -31.22
C GLY A 71 -7.38 -47.51 -31.00
N VAL A 72 -6.44 -46.59 -31.26
CA VAL A 72 -5.20 -46.55 -32.06
C VAL A 72 -5.40 -46.55 -33.58
N ALA A 73 -5.51 -45.35 -34.17
CA ALA A 73 -5.01 -44.99 -35.51
C ALA A 73 -4.92 -43.45 -35.64
N ALA A 74 -3.96 -42.93 -36.39
CA ALA A 74 -3.83 -41.48 -36.66
C ALA A 74 -3.17 -41.21 -38.04
N VAL A 75 -3.72 -40.24 -38.76
CA VAL A 75 -3.22 -39.62 -40.02
C VAL A 75 -3.81 -38.17 -39.98
N ALA A 76 -3.12 -37.04 -40.16
CA ALA A 76 -2.15 -36.60 -41.18
C ALA A 76 -2.78 -36.54 -42.60
N SER A 77 -2.58 -35.50 -43.43
CA SER A 77 -1.91 -34.18 -43.25
C SER A 77 -2.37 -33.18 -44.35
N ASP A 78 -1.54 -32.18 -44.71
CA ASP A 78 -1.55 -31.37 -45.95
C ASP A 78 -2.65 -30.27 -46.07
N HIS A 79 -2.33 -28.96 -46.14
CA HIS A 79 -1.78 -28.12 -47.25
C HIS A 79 -2.91 -27.31 -47.97
N ALA A 80 -2.72 -26.09 -48.54
CA ALA A 80 -1.71 -25.04 -48.35
C ALA A 80 -2.09 -23.69 -49.05
N ARG A 81 -1.93 -22.55 -48.36
CA ARG A 81 -1.29 -21.26 -48.81
C ARG A 81 -1.94 -20.34 -49.91
N LEU A 82 -1.66 -19.03 -49.78
CA LEU A 82 -1.62 -17.91 -50.78
C LEU A 82 -2.78 -16.86 -50.87
N ALA A 83 -2.38 -15.66 -51.34
CA ALA A 83 -3.07 -14.37 -51.62
C ALA A 83 -2.21 -13.64 -52.73
N PRO A 84 -2.25 -12.31 -53.06
CA PRO A 84 -3.08 -11.14 -52.68
C PRO A 84 -3.52 -10.23 -53.90
N HIS A 85 -3.49 -8.88 -53.77
CA HIS A 85 -3.80 -7.72 -54.70
C HIS A 85 -5.24 -7.14 -54.61
N GLU A 86 -5.52 -5.82 -54.43
CA GLU A 86 -5.16 -4.50 -55.09
C GLU A 86 -6.16 -4.09 -56.22
N THR A 87 -6.55 -2.83 -56.54
CA THR A 87 -6.12 -1.43 -56.19
C THR A 87 -7.19 -0.36 -56.59
N ALA A 88 -7.22 0.83 -55.95
CA ALA A 88 -7.70 2.18 -56.44
C ALA A 88 -9.18 2.33 -56.95
N ASP A 89 -9.86 3.50 -57.16
CA ASP A 89 -9.89 4.92 -56.69
C ASP A 89 -11.30 5.52 -57.07
N GLY A 90 -11.73 6.80 -56.94
CA GLY A 90 -11.17 8.06 -56.42
C GLY A 90 -11.98 9.33 -56.82
N THR A 91 -11.96 10.41 -56.00
CA THR A 91 -12.52 11.79 -56.25
C THR A 91 -14.09 11.91 -56.28
N SER A 92 -14.80 13.07 -56.19
CA SER A 92 -14.47 14.50 -56.01
C SER A 92 -15.68 15.39 -55.49
N ARG A 93 -15.37 16.51 -54.78
CA ARG A 93 -16.02 17.88 -54.76
C ARG A 93 -17.44 18.24 -54.20
N LEU A 94 -17.42 19.24 -53.30
CA LEU A 94 -18.14 20.56 -53.25
C LEU A 94 -19.67 20.77 -52.94
N ASP A 95 -19.89 21.56 -51.88
CA ASP A 95 -20.72 22.80 -51.71
C ASP A 95 -22.27 22.89 -51.56
N HIS A 96 -22.62 23.77 -50.59
CA HIS A 96 -23.69 24.80 -50.51
C HIS A 96 -25.21 24.51 -50.23
N LEU A 97 -25.62 24.85 -48.99
CA LEU A 97 -26.61 25.89 -48.59
C LEU A 97 -28.17 25.70 -48.63
N TYR A 98 -28.81 26.41 -47.68
CA TYR A 98 -30.20 26.93 -47.55
C TYR A 98 -31.46 26.00 -47.48
N THR A 99 -31.91 25.75 -46.24
CA THR A 99 -33.21 26.19 -45.62
C THR A 99 -34.59 25.96 -46.30
N THR A 100 -35.61 25.50 -45.55
CA THR A 100 -36.91 26.18 -45.15
C THR A 100 -38.12 25.22 -44.93
N ALA A 101 -39.00 25.55 -43.96
CA ALA A 101 -40.47 25.33 -43.89
C ALA A 101 -41.13 23.98 -43.47
N MET A 102 -42.29 24.14 -42.81
CA MET A 102 -43.38 23.18 -42.46
C MET A 102 -44.71 23.76 -43.00
N PRO A 103 -45.89 23.08 -42.99
CA PRO A 103 -46.88 23.31 -41.89
C PRO A 103 -48.02 22.26 -41.62
N SER A 104 -48.65 22.36 -40.42
CA SER A 104 -50.06 21.99 -40.06
C SER A 104 -50.52 20.49 -40.09
N ASN A 105 -51.65 20.02 -39.49
CA ASN A 105 -52.81 20.65 -38.80
C ASN A 105 -53.61 19.69 -37.85
N ASN A 106 -54.32 20.21 -36.81
CA ASN A 106 -55.58 19.70 -36.14
C ASN A 106 -55.73 18.23 -35.59
N SER A 107 -56.64 17.84 -34.66
CA SER A 107 -57.52 18.52 -33.65
C SER A 107 -58.27 17.51 -32.68
N GLN A 108 -59.05 18.05 -31.71
CA GLN A 108 -60.19 17.45 -30.92
C GLN A 108 -59.96 16.76 -29.53
N THR A 109 -61.08 16.54 -28.79
CA THR A 109 -61.25 16.61 -27.32
C THR A 109 -62.14 15.51 -26.70
N GLN A 110 -62.02 15.22 -25.38
CA GLN A 110 -63.13 14.94 -24.44
C GLN A 110 -62.69 14.97 -22.94
N ALA A 111 -63.55 14.58 -21.96
CA ALA A 111 -63.67 15.28 -20.65
C ALA A 111 -63.56 14.45 -19.31
N GLN A 112 -63.73 15.19 -18.20
CA GLN A 112 -63.63 14.92 -16.72
C GLN A 112 -64.53 13.81 -16.13
N PRO A 113 -64.35 13.30 -14.86
CA PRO A 113 -64.18 14.00 -13.53
C PRO A 113 -63.19 13.36 -12.51
N ALA A 114 -63.07 13.69 -11.19
CA ALA A 114 -63.05 14.95 -10.40
C ALA A 114 -62.68 14.66 -8.89
N SER A 115 -62.72 15.67 -7.98
CA SER A 115 -62.39 15.66 -6.51
C SER A 115 -60.90 15.46 -6.12
N GLU A 116 -60.33 15.96 -5.01
CA GLU A 116 -60.82 16.73 -3.83
C GLU A 116 -59.77 17.81 -3.40
N ALA A 117 -59.97 18.65 -2.35
CA ALA A 117 -59.35 20.00 -2.29
C ALA A 117 -58.68 20.55 -0.99
N GLN A 118 -57.56 21.27 -1.18
CA GLN A 118 -56.97 22.36 -0.34
C GLN A 118 -56.39 22.02 1.07
N PRO A 119 -55.63 22.92 1.77
CA PRO A 119 -55.24 24.32 1.50
C PRO A 119 -53.72 24.65 1.49
N PRO A 120 -53.29 25.86 1.05
CA PRO A 120 -51.87 26.23 0.91
C PRO A 120 -51.18 26.72 2.20
N ARG A 121 -49.89 26.38 2.38
CA ARG A 121 -49.02 26.92 3.46
C ARG A 121 -48.00 27.95 2.95
N LYS A 122 -47.73 28.95 3.81
CA LYS A 122 -47.00 30.19 3.48
C LYS A 122 -45.49 29.94 3.26
N LYS A 123 -44.91 30.47 2.17
CA LYS A 123 -43.45 30.54 1.95
C LYS A 123 -42.82 31.46 3.02
N ARG A 124 -42.02 30.91 3.94
CA ARG A 124 -41.08 31.69 4.77
C ARG A 124 -39.93 32.17 3.87
N ARG A 125 -39.64 33.47 3.85
CA ARG A 125 -38.38 33.98 3.28
C ARG A 125 -37.22 33.39 4.07
N SER A 126 -36.24 32.82 3.37
CA SER A 126 -34.95 32.44 3.96
C SER A 126 -34.22 33.68 4.45
N ARG A 127 -33.68 33.63 5.67
CA ARG A 127 -32.85 34.68 6.26
C ARG A 127 -31.42 34.47 5.76
N GLU A 128 -30.78 35.53 5.27
CA GLU A 128 -29.40 35.46 4.78
C GLU A 128 -28.44 35.03 5.91
N PRO A 129 -27.38 34.23 5.63
CA PRO A 129 -26.45 33.78 6.66
C PRO A 129 -25.60 34.93 7.20
N ASP A 130 -25.44 35.01 8.53
CA ASP A 130 -24.49 35.93 9.13
C ASP A 130 -23.05 35.39 9.04
N TRP A 131 -22.35 35.78 7.97
CA TRP A 131 -20.96 35.43 7.74
C TRP A 131 -20.00 35.98 8.81
N LYS A 132 -20.36 37.02 9.58
CA LYS A 132 -19.50 37.50 10.68
C LYS A 132 -19.49 36.53 11.85
N THR A 133 -20.65 35.96 12.21
CA THR A 133 -20.71 34.88 13.20
C THR A 133 -19.97 33.63 12.72
N PHE A 134 -20.08 33.29 11.43
CA PHE A 134 -19.43 32.11 10.84
C PHE A 134 -17.89 32.17 10.91
N TYR A 135 -17.28 33.31 10.58
CA TYR A 135 -15.82 33.47 10.54
C TYR A 135 -15.18 33.98 11.85
N LYS A 136 -15.92 34.06 12.97
CA LYS A 136 -15.40 34.65 14.22
C LYS A 136 -14.15 33.94 14.80
N ASN A 137 -13.93 32.67 14.43
CA ASN A 137 -12.81 31.85 14.86
C ASN A 137 -11.69 31.76 13.79
N GLY A 138 -11.76 32.57 12.72
CA GLY A 138 -10.85 32.52 11.57
C GLY A 138 -11.34 31.63 10.42
N LEU A 139 -10.59 31.63 9.32
CA LEU A 139 -10.85 30.80 8.14
C LEU A 139 -10.35 29.35 8.36
N PRO A 140 -11.10 28.32 7.93
CA PRO A 140 -10.61 26.94 7.90
C PRO A 140 -9.31 26.80 7.08
N LYS A 141 -8.39 25.95 7.53
CA LYS A 141 -7.10 25.72 6.84
C LYS A 141 -7.19 24.85 5.58
N GLU A 142 -8.34 24.23 5.35
CA GLU A 142 -8.64 23.47 4.14
C GLU A 142 -10.00 23.91 3.59
N ILE A 143 -10.09 24.10 2.26
CA ILE A 143 -11.32 24.39 1.54
C ILE A 143 -11.66 23.14 0.72
N ILE A 144 -12.64 22.38 1.19
CA ILE A 144 -13.17 21.23 0.45
C ILE A 144 -14.20 21.76 -0.55
N VAL A 145 -13.82 21.81 -1.83
CA VAL A 145 -14.79 21.99 -2.92
C VAL A 145 -15.52 20.66 -3.10
N ILE A 146 -16.81 20.65 -2.75
CA ILE A 146 -17.73 19.58 -3.12
C ILE A 146 -18.31 19.98 -4.48
N ASP A 147 -18.14 19.11 -5.47
CA ASP A 147 -18.62 19.31 -6.84
C ASP A 147 -19.96 18.57 -6.98
N ASP A 148 -21.07 19.28 -6.71
CA ASP A 148 -22.43 18.72 -6.67
C ASP A 148 -22.91 18.33 -8.09
N THR A 149 -22.36 17.22 -8.59
CA THR A 149 -22.79 16.60 -9.84
C THR A 149 -24.03 15.74 -9.57
N PRO A 150 -25.21 16.06 -10.13
CA PRO A 150 -26.42 15.27 -9.90
C PRO A 150 -26.31 13.88 -10.53
N GLU A 151 -26.92 12.88 -9.88
CA GLU A 151 -27.03 11.52 -10.44
C GLU A 151 -27.87 11.53 -11.73
N PRO A 152 -27.48 10.79 -12.79
CA PRO A 152 -28.27 10.69 -14.01
C PRO A 152 -29.50 9.80 -13.79
N GLU A 153 -30.68 10.30 -14.18
CA GLU A 153 -31.92 9.54 -14.12
C GLU A 153 -31.90 8.31 -15.05
N ARG A 154 -32.63 7.26 -14.67
CA ARG A 154 -32.72 6.02 -15.45
C ARG A 154 -33.53 6.24 -16.72
N SER A 155 -32.93 5.97 -17.87
CA SER A 155 -33.60 6.04 -19.17
C SER A 155 -34.69 4.97 -19.31
N SER A 156 -35.95 5.43 -19.36
CA SER A 156 -37.05 4.70 -20.00
C SER A 156 -37.37 5.40 -21.34
N ALA A 157 -37.91 4.64 -22.31
CA ALA A 157 -37.89 5.05 -23.70
C ALA A 157 -39.18 5.73 -24.21
N ALA A 158 -38.98 6.51 -25.29
CA ALA A 158 -39.95 6.90 -26.32
C ALA A 158 -40.83 8.17 -26.14
N ALA A 159 -41.14 8.74 -27.31
CA ALA A 159 -42.11 9.80 -27.64
C ALA A 159 -41.78 11.28 -27.33
N ALA A 160 -42.14 12.15 -28.30
CA ALA A 160 -42.07 13.62 -28.27
C ALA A 160 -43.53 14.20 -28.17
N THR A 161 -43.89 15.48 -28.32
CA THR A 161 -43.37 16.51 -29.25
C THR A 161 -43.79 17.95 -28.88
N SER A 162 -42.96 18.93 -29.29
CA SER A 162 -43.28 20.32 -29.72
C SER A 162 -44.11 21.32 -28.87
N GLN A 163 -43.39 22.35 -28.39
CA GLN A 163 -43.56 23.80 -28.66
C GLN A 163 -44.93 24.52 -28.65
N ALA A 164 -44.95 25.69 -27.97
CA ALA A 164 -45.41 26.95 -28.58
C ALA A 164 -44.80 28.22 -27.89
N LEU A 165 -44.58 29.27 -28.69
CA LEU A 165 -44.28 30.68 -28.38
C LEU A 165 -45.30 31.53 -29.22
N PRO A 166 -45.33 32.89 -29.26
CA PRO A 166 -44.49 33.92 -28.64
C PRO A 166 -45.29 35.09 -27.99
N THR A 167 -44.61 36.18 -27.57
CA THR A 167 -45.02 37.58 -27.91
C THR A 167 -43.87 38.58 -27.64
N THR A 168 -43.99 39.85 -28.07
CA THR A 168 -42.85 40.76 -28.31
C THR A 168 -43.14 42.23 -28.00
N ARG A 169 -42.16 42.95 -27.40
CA ARG A 169 -41.84 44.41 -27.48
C ARG A 169 -40.61 44.67 -26.58
N GLN A 170 -39.53 45.38 -26.93
CA GLN A 170 -39.25 46.67 -27.61
C GLN A 170 -39.09 47.89 -26.67
N HIS A 171 -38.21 48.81 -27.10
CA HIS A 171 -37.80 50.10 -26.50
C HIS A 171 -36.80 50.07 -25.31
N ALA A 172 -36.12 51.17 -25.00
CA ALA A 172 -34.99 51.80 -25.73
C ALA A 172 -34.51 53.12 -25.07
N ALA A 173 -33.22 53.19 -24.74
CA ALA A 173 -32.36 54.38 -24.68
C ALA A 173 -32.62 55.54 -23.67
N THR A 174 -31.56 56.35 -23.51
CA THR A 174 -31.37 57.53 -22.63
C THR A 174 -31.28 57.23 -21.12
N GLY A 175 -30.46 57.92 -20.32
CA GLY A 175 -29.39 58.88 -20.66
C GLY A 175 -29.22 59.99 -19.61
N GLY A 176 -28.03 60.16 -19.02
CA GLY A 176 -27.76 61.29 -18.12
C GLY A 176 -26.58 61.12 -17.14
N ALA A 177 -25.52 61.90 -17.36
CA ALA A 177 -24.62 62.44 -16.35
C ALA A 177 -24.68 63.99 -16.48
N PRO A 178 -24.33 64.83 -15.48
CA PRO A 178 -22.98 64.90 -14.91
C PRO A 178 -22.90 65.27 -13.41
N GLY A 179 -21.69 65.49 -12.88
CA GLY A 179 -21.45 66.09 -11.56
C GLY A 179 -19.98 65.97 -11.11
N SER A 180 -19.41 67.01 -10.47
CA SER A 180 -17.97 67.03 -10.13
C SER A 180 -17.62 67.87 -8.90
N SER A 181 -16.45 67.61 -8.30
CA SER A 181 -15.74 68.45 -7.30
C SER A 181 -16.33 68.48 -5.86
N ALA A 182 -15.59 68.78 -4.77
CA ALA A 182 -14.14 68.68 -4.47
C ALA A 182 -13.78 68.99 -2.98
N LYS A 183 -12.56 68.57 -2.54
CA LYS A 183 -11.63 69.23 -1.56
C LYS A 183 -11.87 69.18 -0.02
N LYS A 184 -10.78 68.79 0.70
CA LYS A 184 -10.22 69.32 2.00
C LYS A 184 -10.94 68.95 3.34
N ARG A 185 -10.32 68.92 4.55
CA ARG A 185 -8.90 69.00 5.04
C ARG A 185 -8.72 68.62 6.55
N LYS A 186 -7.61 67.95 6.92
CA LYS A 186 -6.69 68.09 8.13
C LYS A 186 -5.65 66.95 8.04
N ARG A 187 -4.30 67.05 8.13
CA ARG A 187 -3.30 67.81 8.94
C ARG A 187 -3.30 67.35 10.41
N ASP A 188 -2.16 66.97 11.03
CA ASP A 188 -0.75 67.47 10.95
C ASP A 188 0.32 66.36 10.68
N GLU A 189 1.37 66.54 9.85
CA GLU A 189 2.78 67.04 10.05
C GLU A 189 3.65 66.25 11.07
N GLU A 190 4.80 65.58 10.79
CA GLU A 190 6.07 65.83 10.00
C GLU A 190 7.10 66.74 10.71
N PRO A 191 8.46 66.57 10.59
CA PRO A 191 9.26 65.62 9.77
C PRO A 191 10.44 64.89 10.52
N THR A 192 11.34 64.21 9.78
CA THR A 192 12.58 63.50 10.22
C THR A 192 13.80 64.43 10.49
N PRO A 193 14.87 64.05 11.26
CA PRO A 193 16.09 63.44 10.63
C PRO A 193 17.09 62.62 11.53
N TYR A 194 18.13 62.05 10.88
CA TYR A 194 19.51 61.78 11.38
C TYR A 194 19.85 60.65 12.41
N ASP A 195 21.15 60.27 12.43
CA ASP A 195 21.86 59.20 13.20
C ASP A 195 23.38 59.56 13.19
N PRO A 196 24.23 59.35 14.24
CA PRO A 196 25.04 58.10 14.33
C PRO A 196 25.64 57.64 15.71
N VAL A 197 25.91 56.32 15.82
CA VAL A 197 27.16 55.62 16.30
C VAL A 197 27.94 56.07 17.56
N HIS A 198 28.38 55.08 18.38
CA HIS A 198 29.77 54.89 18.91
C HIS A 198 29.95 53.46 19.52
N HIS A 199 30.87 52.60 19.06
CA HIS A 199 32.34 52.45 19.37
C HIS A 199 32.63 51.66 20.68
N SER A 200 33.70 50.87 20.82
CA SER A 200 34.95 50.67 20.03
C SER A 200 35.18 49.17 19.65
N ALA A 201 36.03 48.73 18.71
CA ALA A 201 37.15 49.26 17.90
C ALA A 201 38.58 49.02 18.44
N ALA A 202 39.34 48.19 17.71
CA ALA A 202 40.82 48.12 17.66
C ALA A 202 41.24 47.58 16.27
N LEU A 203 42.42 47.97 15.77
CA LEU A 203 42.83 47.77 14.36
C LEU A 203 44.20 47.07 14.24
N GLY A 204 44.49 46.48 13.08
CA GLY A 204 45.83 45.99 12.74
C GLY A 204 45.89 45.24 11.41
N SER A 205 46.60 45.80 10.42
CA SER A 205 46.85 45.17 9.12
C SER A 205 48.32 45.22 8.76
N HIS A 206 48.89 44.10 8.33
CA HIS A 206 50.16 44.05 7.60
C HIS A 206 50.09 43.05 6.45
N THR A 207 51.07 43.14 5.54
CA THR A 207 51.02 42.60 4.18
C THR A 207 51.90 41.33 4.01
N PRO A 208 52.56 41.00 2.89
CA PRO A 208 52.08 39.86 2.10
C PRO A 208 53.13 38.79 1.74
N SER A 209 52.67 37.79 0.97
CA SER A 209 53.36 37.18 -0.19
C SER A 209 53.94 35.75 -0.09
N LYS A 210 53.85 35.08 -1.25
CA LYS A 210 54.80 34.15 -1.90
C LYS A 210 55.26 32.84 -1.21
N SER A 211 54.99 31.74 -1.92
CA SER A 211 55.86 30.56 -2.19
C SER A 211 56.79 30.03 -1.08
N THR A 212 56.77 28.74 -0.78
CA THR A 212 57.43 27.72 -1.64
C THR A 212 57.00 26.28 -1.25
N ALA A 213 57.45 25.28 -1.99
CA ALA A 213 57.35 23.86 -1.63
C ALA A 213 58.74 23.27 -1.37
N ALA A 214 58.88 22.43 -0.33
CA ALA A 214 59.95 21.43 -0.18
C ALA A 214 59.68 20.45 0.99
N SER A 215 60.37 19.32 0.96
CA SER A 215 60.55 18.32 2.03
C SER A 215 61.35 18.89 3.23
N ASP A 216 61.49 18.27 4.42
CA ASP A 216 61.72 16.85 4.79
C ASP A 216 61.13 16.52 6.20
N ARG A 217 60.91 15.25 6.58
CA ARG A 217 61.73 14.40 7.52
C ARG A 217 62.39 15.15 8.71
N THR A 218 62.50 14.61 9.94
CA THR A 218 62.59 13.19 10.39
C THR A 218 62.24 13.04 11.90
N ASN A 219 61.97 11.81 12.38
CA ASN A 219 62.13 11.21 13.75
C ASN A 219 61.96 12.08 15.03
N SER A 220 61.29 11.61 16.09
CA SER A 220 61.61 10.37 16.86
C SER A 220 60.35 9.90 17.63
N ALA A 221 60.00 8.61 17.84
CA ALA A 221 60.70 7.33 18.09
C ALA A 221 60.74 6.94 19.59
N LEU A 222 60.24 5.73 19.91
CA LEU A 222 60.43 4.85 21.09
C LEU A 222 59.50 3.62 20.86
N HIS A 223 60.00 2.44 20.48
CA HIS A 223 60.43 1.30 21.34
C HIS A 223 59.25 0.46 21.92
N THR A 224 59.26 -0.89 21.94
CA THR A 224 60.26 -1.88 21.46
C THR A 224 59.65 -3.29 21.22
N THR A 225 60.44 -4.16 20.58
CA THR A 225 60.31 -5.59 20.15
C THR A 225 59.72 -6.61 21.16
N ALA A 226 59.45 -7.90 20.87
CA ALA A 226 59.84 -8.78 19.75
C ALA A 226 58.88 -9.98 19.49
N ALA A 227 59.13 -10.67 18.37
CA ALA A 227 58.44 -11.88 17.90
C ALA A 227 58.82 -13.20 18.60
N THR A 228 58.09 -14.28 18.30
CA THR A 228 58.67 -15.63 18.23
C THR A 228 57.92 -16.50 17.22
N SER A 229 58.66 -17.21 16.36
CA SER A 229 58.15 -18.34 15.57
C SER A 229 58.64 -19.63 16.21
N LEU A 230 57.83 -20.68 16.23
CA LEU A 230 58.27 -22.02 16.61
C LEU A 230 57.86 -23.05 15.56
N GLY A 231 58.86 -23.67 14.93
CA GLY A 231 58.71 -24.85 14.09
C GLY A 231 58.69 -26.14 14.91
N SER A 232 58.29 -27.23 14.27
CA SER A 232 58.25 -28.56 14.89
C SER A 232 59.65 -29.08 15.22
N LEU A 233 59.81 -29.66 16.41
CA LEU A 233 60.88 -30.63 16.68
C LEU A 233 60.33 -32.05 16.48
N SER A 234 61.11 -32.88 15.81
CA SER A 234 60.80 -34.31 15.60
C SER A 234 61.31 -35.13 16.77
N SER A 235 60.53 -36.11 17.24
CA SER A 235 61.05 -37.23 18.03
C SER A 235 61.31 -38.42 17.11
N ASN A 236 62.47 -39.07 17.26
CA ASN A 236 62.72 -40.34 16.59
C ASN A 236 61.89 -41.44 17.25
N GLY A 237 61.10 -42.14 16.45
CA GLY A 237 60.42 -43.39 16.82
C GLY A 237 60.40 -44.32 15.63
N GLN A 238 61.36 -45.24 15.54
CA GLN A 238 61.34 -46.30 14.54
C GLN A 238 60.28 -47.33 14.94
N TYR A 239 59.19 -47.40 14.19
CA TYR A 239 58.45 -48.65 14.01
C TYR A 239 57.99 -48.75 12.55
N GLU A 240 58.25 -49.91 11.97
CA GLU A 240 58.09 -50.24 10.57
C GLU A 240 56.78 -51.01 10.37
N TYR A 241 55.93 -50.55 9.43
CA TYR A 241 54.87 -51.39 8.87
C TYR A 241 54.47 -50.95 7.46
N GLU A 242 53.98 -51.90 6.67
CA GLU A 242 53.85 -51.77 5.22
C GLU A 242 52.58 -51.03 4.73
N THR A 243 52.58 -50.76 3.42
CA THR A 243 51.62 -49.96 2.66
C THR A 243 50.20 -50.52 2.57
N GLN A 244 49.20 -49.62 2.51
CA GLN A 244 48.16 -49.69 1.45
C GLN A 244 47.76 -48.29 0.93
N PRO A 245 47.44 -48.13 -0.37
CA PRO A 245 47.19 -46.83 -0.99
C PRO A 245 45.74 -46.32 -0.84
N GLY A 246 45.49 -45.51 0.19
CA GLY A 246 44.21 -44.80 0.38
C GLY A 246 43.96 -43.68 -0.65
N GLN A 247 42.72 -43.59 -1.17
CA GLN A 247 42.34 -42.58 -2.18
C GLN A 247 42.61 -41.14 -1.74
N LYS A 248 43.31 -40.36 -2.58
CA LYS A 248 43.54 -38.92 -2.36
C LYS A 248 42.24 -38.12 -2.41
N ARG A 249 41.57 -37.94 -1.26
CA ARG A 249 40.43 -37.01 -1.11
C ARG A 249 40.87 -35.61 -1.55
N LYS A 250 40.32 -35.15 -2.68
CA LYS A 250 40.62 -33.86 -3.31
C LYS A 250 40.22 -32.73 -2.36
N ARG A 251 41.22 -32.12 -1.68
CA ARG A 251 41.01 -31.08 -0.66
C ARG A 251 40.35 -29.85 -1.29
N THR A 252 39.03 -29.75 -1.18
CA THR A 252 38.26 -28.60 -1.68
C THR A 252 38.75 -27.33 -1.00
N THR A 253 39.11 -26.33 -1.81
CA THR A 253 39.65 -25.09 -1.27
C THR A 253 38.54 -24.28 -0.58
N ARG A 254 38.91 -23.41 0.37
CA ARG A 254 37.95 -22.49 1.03
C ARG A 254 37.19 -21.63 0.00
N GLN A 255 37.82 -21.35 -1.14
CA GLN A 255 37.23 -20.65 -2.29
C GLN A 255 36.29 -21.53 -3.12
N GLN A 256 36.57 -22.83 -3.28
CA GLN A 256 35.61 -23.77 -3.88
C GLN A 256 34.37 -23.93 -3.00
N LEU A 257 34.53 -24.09 -1.68
CA LEU A 257 33.40 -24.12 -0.75
C LEU A 257 32.58 -22.81 -0.77
N ALA A 258 33.23 -21.65 -0.84
CA ALA A 258 32.54 -20.36 -0.98
C ALA A 258 31.87 -20.15 -2.36
N ASN A 259 32.37 -20.79 -3.42
CA ASN A 259 31.76 -20.77 -4.75
C ASN A 259 30.61 -21.78 -4.86
N GLU A 260 30.70 -22.92 -4.17
CA GLU A 260 29.62 -23.91 -4.09
C GLU A 260 28.51 -23.43 -3.17
N ALA A 261 28.82 -22.79 -2.04
CA ALA A 261 27.85 -22.09 -1.20
C ALA A 261 27.09 -21.04 -2.00
N ARG A 262 27.79 -20.12 -2.71
CA ARG A 262 27.14 -19.17 -3.61
C ARG A 262 26.32 -19.83 -4.72
N ARG A 263 26.71 -21.01 -5.21
CA ARG A 263 25.95 -21.76 -6.22
C ARG A 263 24.68 -22.41 -5.62
N ARG A 264 24.73 -22.85 -4.35
CA ARG A 264 23.56 -23.35 -3.61
C ARG A 264 22.62 -22.21 -3.21
N GLU A 265 23.14 -21.08 -2.75
CA GLU A 265 22.37 -19.85 -2.51
C GLU A 265 21.70 -19.38 -3.81
N ALA A 266 22.44 -19.30 -4.92
CA ALA A 266 21.88 -18.98 -6.23
C ALA A 266 20.81 -20.01 -6.67
N ALA A 267 20.96 -21.30 -6.35
CA ALA A 267 19.96 -22.33 -6.62
C ALA A 267 18.70 -22.23 -5.74
N THR A 268 18.78 -21.59 -4.57
CA THR A 268 17.59 -21.17 -3.79
C THR A 268 16.89 -19.97 -4.43
N TYR A 269 17.62 -19.14 -5.18
CA TYR A 269 17.09 -17.98 -5.91
C TYR A 269 16.69 -18.27 -7.38
N THR A 270 17.01 -19.44 -7.93
CA THR A 270 16.68 -19.76 -9.32
C THR A 270 15.18 -19.90 -9.53
N ASP A 271 14.71 -19.08 -10.48
CA ASP A 271 13.33 -18.81 -10.82
C ASP A 271 12.47 -18.14 -9.73
N ALA A 272 12.07 -16.89 -10.02
CA ALA A 272 11.08 -16.18 -9.23
C ALA A 272 9.66 -16.74 -9.45
N LEU A 273 9.38 -17.31 -10.63
CA LEU A 273 8.08 -17.88 -10.96
C LEU A 273 7.81 -19.21 -10.23
N ALA A 274 8.86 -19.95 -9.83
CA ALA A 274 8.73 -21.14 -8.98
C ALA A 274 8.11 -20.87 -7.58
N HIS A 275 8.07 -19.60 -7.15
CA HIS A 275 7.37 -19.18 -5.92
C HIS A 275 5.93 -18.69 -6.16
N TYR A 276 5.55 -18.51 -7.43
CA TYR A 276 4.22 -18.09 -7.85
C TYR A 276 3.34 -19.31 -8.13
N ARG A 277 2.15 -19.33 -7.52
CA ARG A 277 1.14 -20.35 -7.80
C ARG A 277 -0.03 -19.67 -8.52
N PRO A 278 -0.24 -19.92 -9.82
CA PRO A 278 -1.44 -19.40 -10.49
C PRO A 278 -2.70 -19.96 -9.81
N PRO A 279 -3.85 -19.25 -9.88
CA PRO A 279 -5.11 -19.79 -9.42
C PRO A 279 -5.47 -21.07 -10.20
N PRO A 280 -6.32 -21.96 -9.65
CA PRO A 280 -6.87 -23.08 -10.40
C PRO A 280 -7.61 -22.56 -11.65
N TYR A 281 -7.64 -23.36 -12.72
CA TYR A 281 -8.37 -23.03 -13.95
C TYR A 281 -9.56 -23.99 -14.15
N PRO A 282 -10.80 -23.50 -14.33
CA PRO A 282 -11.21 -22.11 -14.16
C PRO A 282 -11.10 -21.67 -12.68
N PRO A 283 -10.93 -20.36 -12.40
CA PRO A 283 -10.89 -19.85 -11.02
C PRO A 283 -12.10 -20.29 -10.20
N LYS A 284 -11.86 -20.70 -8.95
CA LYS A 284 -12.93 -21.02 -8.01
C LYS A 284 -13.75 -19.75 -7.74
N LYS A 285 -15.04 -19.79 -8.06
CA LYS A 285 -15.97 -18.73 -7.67
C LYS A 285 -16.06 -18.66 -6.14
N ALA A 286 -15.93 -17.46 -5.59
CA ALA A 286 -16.20 -17.20 -4.19
C ALA A 286 -17.65 -17.56 -3.84
N ARG A 287 -17.90 -17.86 -2.56
CA ARG A 287 -19.24 -17.98 -2.01
C ARG A 287 -19.70 -16.63 -1.47
N ASP A 288 -21.02 -16.42 -1.39
CA ASP A 288 -21.56 -15.24 -0.73
C ASP A 288 -21.17 -15.22 0.75
N VAL A 289 -20.48 -14.16 1.17
CA VAL A 289 -19.97 -14.02 2.53
C VAL A 289 -21.11 -13.64 3.48
N HIS A 290 -21.69 -14.64 4.14
CA HIS A 290 -22.77 -14.43 5.10
C HIS A 290 -22.27 -13.78 6.40
N ILE A 291 -22.41 -12.46 6.49
CA ILE A 291 -22.12 -11.66 7.68
C ILE A 291 -23.19 -11.93 8.75
N LYS A 292 -22.83 -12.59 9.85
CA LYS A 292 -23.74 -12.86 10.97
C LYS A 292 -23.91 -11.63 11.84
N VAL A 293 -25.16 -11.26 12.14
CA VAL A 293 -25.45 -10.21 13.13
C VAL A 293 -25.32 -10.79 14.53
N VAL A 294 -24.48 -10.16 15.36
CA VAL A 294 -24.33 -10.46 16.80
C VAL A 294 -25.39 -9.67 17.58
N PRO A 295 -26.26 -10.33 18.37
CA PRO A 295 -27.25 -9.64 19.19
C PRO A 295 -26.63 -8.75 20.28
N ASP A 296 -27.26 -7.62 20.56
CA ASP A 296 -26.85 -6.74 21.66
C ASP A 296 -27.09 -7.40 23.03
N PRO A 297 -26.12 -7.32 23.96
CA PRO A 297 -26.32 -7.72 25.35
C PRO A 297 -27.53 -7.03 26.00
N PRO A 298 -28.35 -7.74 26.80
CA PRO A 298 -29.51 -7.19 27.49
C PRO A 298 -29.19 -5.89 28.26
N GLY A 299 -30.08 -4.91 28.18
CA GLY A 299 -29.92 -3.60 28.81
C GLY A 299 -29.04 -2.59 28.05
N THR A 300 -28.20 -3.00 27.08
CA THR A 300 -27.23 -2.09 26.45
C THR A 300 -27.77 -1.24 25.28
N LYS A 301 -29.09 -1.26 25.01
CA LYS A 301 -29.72 -0.60 23.85
C LYS A 301 -29.62 0.93 23.82
N ASN A 302 -29.43 1.56 24.97
CA ASN A 302 -29.36 3.03 25.09
C ASN A 302 -27.91 3.53 25.29
N ILE A 303 -26.91 2.65 25.20
CA ILE A 303 -25.50 3.02 25.33
C ILE A 303 -24.99 3.49 23.97
N ARG A 304 -24.51 4.74 23.88
CA ARG A 304 -23.82 5.26 22.70
C ARG A 304 -22.52 4.48 22.49
N VAL A 305 -22.34 3.89 21.31
CA VAL A 305 -21.17 3.05 20.97
C VAL A 305 -20.35 3.58 19.80
N ASP A 306 -20.79 4.68 19.21
CA ASP A 306 -20.29 5.31 18.01
C ASP A 306 -20.06 6.81 18.24
N ASP A 307 -18.97 7.37 17.70
CA ASP A 307 -18.71 8.82 17.75
C ASP A 307 -19.55 9.59 16.70
N ASP A 308 -19.43 10.92 16.62
CA ASP A 308 -20.27 11.74 15.72
C ASP A 308 -19.97 11.48 14.21
N ASP A 309 -18.84 10.82 13.92
CA ASP A 309 -18.49 10.29 12.60
C ASP A 309 -19.06 8.88 12.36
N GLY A 310 -19.67 8.23 13.35
CA GLY A 310 -20.14 6.85 13.26
C GLY A 310 -19.01 5.81 13.25
N HIS A 311 -17.81 6.13 13.73
CA HIS A 311 -16.80 5.11 14.05
C HIS A 311 -17.09 4.52 15.43
N TYR A 312 -16.90 3.20 15.59
CA TYR A 312 -17.05 2.54 16.89
C TYR A 312 -16.11 3.13 17.95
N ILE A 313 -16.59 3.28 19.18
CA ILE A 313 -15.83 3.78 20.34
C ILE A 313 -14.99 2.62 20.89
N VAL A 314 -13.73 2.55 20.46
CA VAL A 314 -12.76 1.55 20.91
C VAL A 314 -12.33 1.87 22.34
N VAL A 315 -12.73 1.03 23.28
CA VAL A 315 -12.24 1.01 24.66
C VAL A 315 -11.27 -0.17 24.80
N PRO A 316 -10.02 0.02 25.27
CA PRO A 316 -9.09 -1.08 25.56
C PRO A 316 -9.66 -2.07 26.58
N ASP A 317 -9.19 -3.32 26.51
CA ASP A 317 -9.54 -4.45 27.40
C ASP A 317 -11.03 -4.87 27.47
N ASN A 318 -11.96 -4.07 26.95
CA ASN A 318 -13.38 -4.41 26.82
C ASN A 318 -13.62 -5.53 25.78
N ASP A 319 -14.60 -6.38 26.05
CA ASP A 319 -15.10 -7.34 25.07
C ASP A 319 -15.88 -6.66 23.93
N LEU A 320 -15.56 -7.02 22.69
CA LEU A 320 -16.33 -6.70 21.48
C LEU A 320 -17.45 -7.74 21.27
N THR A 321 -17.18 -8.99 21.63
CA THR A 321 -18.14 -10.12 21.67
C THR A 321 -17.66 -11.13 22.72
N GLU A 322 -18.47 -12.12 23.08
CA GLU A 322 -18.07 -13.25 23.95
C GLU A 322 -16.79 -13.98 23.50
N ARG A 323 -16.42 -13.87 22.21
CA ARG A 323 -15.21 -14.48 21.64
C ARG A 323 -14.03 -13.52 21.52
N TYR A 324 -14.27 -12.22 21.35
CA TYR A 324 -13.24 -11.26 20.97
C TYR A 324 -13.09 -10.15 21.99
N GLN A 325 -12.02 -10.20 22.78
CA GLN A 325 -11.64 -9.13 23.71
C GLN A 325 -10.73 -8.12 22.99
N MET A 326 -11.05 -6.83 23.02
CA MET A 326 -10.16 -5.79 22.48
C MET A 326 -8.94 -5.63 23.38
N VAL A 327 -7.76 -5.35 22.79
CA VAL A 327 -6.51 -5.13 23.54
C VAL A 327 -6.01 -3.71 23.31
N LYS A 328 -5.94 -3.25 22.05
CA LYS A 328 -5.55 -1.88 21.72
C LYS A 328 -5.99 -1.47 20.32
N LEU A 329 -6.10 -0.16 20.08
CA LEU A 329 -6.14 0.39 18.73
C LEU A 329 -4.80 0.13 18.01
N LEU A 330 -4.87 -0.27 16.74
CA LEU A 330 -3.72 -0.39 15.83
C LEU A 330 -3.68 0.77 14.82
N GLY A 331 -4.84 1.25 14.37
CA GLY A 331 -4.93 2.39 13.46
C GLY A 331 -6.37 2.87 13.24
N GLN A 332 -6.52 4.04 12.62
CA GLN A 332 -7.81 4.62 12.25
C GLN A 332 -7.71 5.25 10.86
N GLY A 333 -8.76 5.11 10.06
CA GLY A 333 -8.86 5.68 8.72
C GLY A 333 -10.27 6.18 8.40
N THR A 334 -10.48 6.58 7.15
CA THR A 334 -11.77 7.07 6.63
C THR A 334 -12.91 6.06 6.80
N PHE A 335 -12.60 4.77 6.59
CA PHE A 335 -13.56 3.66 6.60
C PHE A 335 -13.91 3.12 7.99
N GLY A 336 -13.04 3.28 8.99
CA GLY A 336 -13.14 2.54 10.26
C GLY A 336 -11.92 2.66 11.18
N LYS A 337 -11.91 1.83 12.21
CA LYS A 337 -10.81 1.65 13.18
C LYS A 337 -10.33 0.19 13.12
N VAL A 338 -9.02 -0.03 13.22
CA VAL A 338 -8.43 -1.38 13.28
C VAL A 338 -7.90 -1.61 14.69
N VAL A 339 -8.31 -2.71 15.33
CA VAL A 339 -7.91 -3.06 16.70
C VAL A 339 -7.16 -4.39 16.73
N GLN A 340 -6.24 -4.52 17.68
CA GLN A 340 -5.72 -5.80 18.14
C GLN A 340 -6.74 -6.37 19.13
N ALA A 341 -7.13 -7.63 18.95
CA ALA A 341 -8.01 -8.35 19.86
C ALA A 341 -7.46 -9.75 20.18
N ARG A 342 -7.95 -10.35 21.26
CA ARG A 342 -7.68 -11.73 21.68
C ARG A 342 -8.88 -12.60 21.30
N ASP A 343 -8.68 -13.58 20.43
CA ASP A 343 -9.69 -14.59 20.09
C ASP A 343 -9.70 -15.67 21.19
N ARG A 344 -10.63 -15.54 22.13
CA ARG A 344 -10.82 -16.43 23.28
C ARG A 344 -11.06 -17.90 22.87
N ARG A 345 -11.44 -18.18 21.61
CA ARG A 345 -11.63 -19.56 21.09
C ARG A 345 -10.34 -20.21 20.59
N SER A 346 -9.38 -19.43 20.10
CA SER A 346 -8.11 -19.94 19.54
C SER A 346 -6.87 -19.57 20.35
N ASP A 347 -7.06 -18.81 21.44
CA ASP A 347 -6.05 -18.18 22.30
C ASP A 347 -5.04 -17.28 21.57
N LYS A 348 -5.34 -16.91 20.32
CA LYS A 348 -4.46 -16.12 19.45
C LYS A 348 -4.87 -14.65 19.42
N LEU A 349 -3.88 -13.79 19.20
CA LEU A 349 -4.12 -12.41 18.82
C LEU A 349 -4.55 -12.32 17.35
N VAL A 350 -5.45 -11.39 17.06
CA VAL A 350 -6.02 -11.10 15.74
C VAL A 350 -6.08 -9.59 15.52
N ALA A 351 -6.12 -9.18 14.25
CA ALA A 351 -6.52 -7.83 13.86
C ALA A 351 -8.02 -7.82 13.52
N ILE A 352 -8.78 -6.81 13.95
CA ILE A 352 -10.19 -6.63 13.58
C ILE A 352 -10.37 -5.26 12.95
N LYS A 353 -10.77 -5.21 11.67
CA LYS A 353 -11.16 -3.99 10.95
C LYS A 353 -12.63 -3.72 11.25
N ILE A 354 -12.90 -2.73 12.11
CA ILE A 354 -14.25 -2.31 12.52
C ILE A 354 -14.68 -1.14 11.62
N ILE A 355 -15.58 -1.42 10.70
CA ILE A 355 -16.11 -0.47 9.70
C ILE A 355 -17.09 0.49 10.38
N ARG A 356 -17.13 1.75 9.95
CA ARG A 356 -18.10 2.76 10.43
C ARG A 356 -19.55 2.32 10.21
N SER A 357 -20.44 2.70 11.12
CA SER A 357 -21.90 2.49 11.01
C SER A 357 -22.53 3.51 10.05
N VAL A 358 -21.99 3.58 8.82
CA VAL A 358 -22.45 4.47 7.75
C VAL A 358 -22.60 3.63 6.49
N GLN A 359 -23.81 3.63 5.92
CA GLN A 359 -24.22 2.65 4.92
C GLN A 359 -23.27 2.55 3.71
N LYS A 360 -22.73 3.67 3.22
CA LYS A 360 -21.76 3.67 2.10
C LYS A 360 -20.47 2.88 2.40
N TYR A 361 -19.97 2.91 3.63
CA TYR A 361 -18.76 2.16 4.02
C TYR A 361 -19.09 0.70 4.31
N ARG A 362 -20.30 0.41 4.84
CA ARG A 362 -20.80 -0.96 5.04
C ARG A 362 -20.93 -1.70 3.70
N GLU A 363 -21.54 -1.10 2.69
CA GLU A 363 -21.65 -1.73 1.37
C GLU A 363 -20.27 -1.88 0.69
N ALA A 364 -19.37 -0.89 0.78
CA ALA A 364 -18.00 -1.02 0.30
C ALA A 364 -17.23 -2.18 0.98
N SER A 365 -17.43 -2.41 2.29
CA SER A 365 -16.78 -3.52 2.99
C SER A 365 -17.30 -4.91 2.60
N LYS A 366 -18.50 -5.02 2.00
CA LYS A 366 -18.98 -6.27 1.39
C LYS A 366 -18.21 -6.60 0.10
N ILE A 367 -17.85 -5.58 -0.67
CA ILE A 367 -16.99 -5.74 -1.86
C ILE A 367 -15.60 -6.25 -1.42
N GLU A 368 -15.03 -5.65 -0.36
CA GLU A 368 -13.77 -6.12 0.25
C GLU A 368 -13.87 -7.57 0.72
N LEU A 369 -14.93 -7.95 1.45
CA LEU A 369 -15.14 -9.34 1.90
C LEU A 369 -15.26 -10.34 0.74
N ARG A 370 -16.00 -9.99 -0.32
CA ARG A 370 -16.12 -10.81 -1.54
C ARG A 370 -14.76 -10.99 -2.23
N VAL A 371 -13.94 -9.95 -2.29
CA VAL A 371 -12.56 -10.05 -2.81
C VAL A 371 -11.72 -10.96 -1.91
N LEU A 372 -11.70 -10.75 -0.60
CA LEU A 372 -10.92 -11.57 0.34
C LEU A 372 -11.31 -13.06 0.31
N GLU A 373 -12.59 -13.39 0.14
CA GLU A 373 -13.06 -14.77 -0.06
C GLU A 373 -12.62 -15.34 -1.43
N THR A 374 -12.60 -14.52 -2.49
CA THR A 374 -12.08 -14.93 -3.81
C THR A 374 -10.60 -15.29 -3.74
N LEU A 375 -9.80 -14.49 -3.04
CA LEU A 375 -8.38 -14.75 -2.81
C LEU A 375 -8.20 -16.05 -1.99
N ARG A 376 -8.88 -16.15 -0.84
CA ARG A 376 -8.83 -17.29 0.06
C ARG A 376 -9.23 -18.61 -0.61
N ALA A 377 -10.26 -18.60 -1.45
CA ALA A 377 -10.68 -19.79 -2.18
C ALA A 377 -9.61 -20.28 -3.17
N ASN A 378 -8.92 -19.35 -3.85
CA ASN A 378 -7.98 -19.67 -4.92
C ASN A 378 -6.53 -19.90 -4.45
N ASP A 379 -6.17 -19.50 -3.23
CA ASP A 379 -4.87 -19.77 -2.60
C ASP A 379 -5.03 -20.10 -1.10
N GLU A 380 -5.63 -21.25 -0.79
CA GLU A 380 -5.92 -21.67 0.60
C GLU A 380 -4.68 -21.74 1.52
N GLU A 381 -3.49 -21.92 0.93
CA GLU A 381 -2.19 -21.97 1.63
C GLU A 381 -1.52 -20.60 1.80
N ASN A 382 -2.08 -19.53 1.20
CA ASN A 382 -1.54 -18.17 1.19
C ASN A 382 -0.08 -18.08 0.67
N ARG A 383 0.24 -18.80 -0.41
CA ARG A 383 1.56 -18.75 -1.06
C ARG A 383 1.77 -17.45 -1.85
N ASN A 384 0.70 -16.86 -2.36
CA ASN A 384 0.70 -15.58 -3.08
C ASN A 384 0.60 -14.36 -2.15
N ARG A 385 0.61 -14.57 -0.83
CA ARG A 385 0.86 -13.52 0.20
C ARG A 385 -0.19 -12.41 0.29
N CYS A 386 -1.44 -12.68 -0.07
CA CYS A 386 -2.55 -11.77 0.19
C CYS A 386 -3.13 -12.01 1.59
N ILE A 387 -3.60 -10.99 2.31
CA ILE A 387 -4.25 -11.23 3.61
C ILE A 387 -5.59 -11.95 3.42
N HIS A 388 -5.89 -12.90 4.31
CA HIS A 388 -7.20 -13.57 4.37
C HIS A 388 -7.93 -13.16 5.64
N PHE A 389 -9.25 -13.02 5.55
CA PHE A 389 -10.10 -12.96 6.73
C PHE A 389 -10.29 -14.37 7.33
N ARG A 390 -10.27 -14.45 8.66
CA ARG A 390 -10.59 -15.64 9.44
C ARG A 390 -12.08 -15.77 9.71
N ASP A 391 -12.73 -14.63 9.98
CA ASP A 391 -14.12 -14.52 10.42
C ASP A 391 -14.69 -13.14 10.08
N CYS A 392 -16.02 -13.01 9.99
CA CYS A 392 -16.69 -11.73 9.76
C CYS A 392 -18.10 -11.69 10.38
N PHE A 393 -18.43 -10.59 11.03
CA PHE A 393 -19.71 -10.40 11.72
C PHE A 393 -20.15 -8.93 11.71
N ASP A 394 -21.43 -8.69 11.97
CA ASP A 394 -21.98 -7.35 12.22
C ASP A 394 -22.23 -7.23 13.73
N TYR A 395 -21.70 -6.17 14.36
CA TYR A 395 -21.91 -5.88 15.77
C TYR A 395 -22.34 -4.42 15.92
N ARG A 396 -23.54 -4.19 16.45
CA ARG A 396 -24.13 -2.85 16.64
C ARG A 396 -24.16 -1.97 15.38
N GLY A 397 -24.27 -2.56 14.18
CA GLY A 397 -24.23 -1.84 12.91
C GLY A 397 -22.81 -1.59 12.36
N HIS A 398 -21.78 -2.15 13.00
CA HIS A 398 -20.41 -2.16 12.48
C HIS A 398 -20.07 -3.53 11.89
N ILE A 399 -19.71 -3.56 10.60
CA ILE A 399 -19.11 -4.76 10.00
C ILE A 399 -17.68 -4.91 10.56
N CYS A 400 -17.39 -6.06 11.13
CA CYS A 400 -16.12 -6.43 11.73
C CYS A 400 -15.47 -7.53 10.89
N ILE A 401 -14.30 -7.25 10.29
CA ILE A 401 -13.51 -8.21 9.52
C ILE A 401 -12.33 -8.66 10.37
N VAL A 402 -12.28 -9.95 10.73
CA VAL A 402 -11.23 -10.53 11.58
C VAL A 402 -10.14 -11.15 10.71
N MET A 403 -8.87 -10.80 10.95
CA MET A 403 -7.71 -11.24 10.19
C MET A 403 -6.58 -11.69 11.12
N ASP A 404 -5.58 -12.37 10.56
CA ASP A 404 -4.29 -12.61 11.21
C ASP A 404 -3.67 -11.29 11.71
N LEU A 405 -3.17 -11.27 12.96
CA LEU A 405 -2.38 -10.14 13.43
C LEU A 405 -0.99 -10.21 12.78
N LEU A 406 -0.68 -9.22 11.94
CA LEU A 406 0.63 -9.03 11.33
C LEU A 406 1.49 -8.03 12.10
N GLY A 407 2.71 -7.82 11.63
CA GLY A 407 3.60 -6.75 12.05
C GLY A 407 3.16 -5.36 11.56
N GLN A 408 4.08 -4.41 11.65
CA GLN A 408 3.89 -3.04 11.17
C GLN A 408 4.00 -2.97 9.64
N SER A 409 3.52 -1.86 9.05
CA SER A 409 3.68 -1.63 7.61
C SER A 409 5.15 -1.42 7.24
N VAL A 410 5.50 -1.67 5.98
CA VAL A 410 6.85 -1.37 5.46
C VAL A 410 7.13 0.13 5.49
N PHE A 411 6.09 0.97 5.33
CA PHE A 411 6.16 2.41 5.58
C PHE A 411 6.55 2.74 7.03
N ASP A 412 5.88 2.14 8.02
CA ASP A 412 6.18 2.37 9.44
C ASP A 412 7.58 1.85 9.81
N PHE A 413 8.05 0.77 9.18
CA PHE A 413 9.44 0.35 9.31
C PHE A 413 10.40 1.44 8.80
N LEU A 414 10.25 1.92 7.56
CA LEU A 414 11.07 3.00 7.01
C LEU A 414 11.04 4.25 7.89
N LYS A 415 9.85 4.70 8.28
CA LYS A 415 9.62 5.85 9.16
C LYS A 415 10.31 5.69 10.53
N SER A 416 10.19 4.51 11.16
CA SER A 416 10.88 4.20 12.42
C SER A 416 12.41 4.10 12.27
N ASN A 417 12.89 3.84 11.04
CA ASN A 417 14.29 3.78 10.63
C ASN A 417 14.80 5.12 10.10
N ASN A 418 14.15 6.24 10.42
CA ASN A 418 14.47 7.60 9.94
C ASN A 418 14.55 7.73 8.41
N PHE A 419 13.75 6.94 7.69
CA PHE A 419 13.77 6.79 6.23
C PHE A 419 15.15 6.41 5.65
N VAL A 420 15.93 5.63 6.40
CA VAL A 420 17.13 4.97 5.88
C VAL A 420 16.71 3.78 5.02
N PRO A 421 17.13 3.69 3.73
CA PRO A 421 16.62 2.73 2.76
C PRO A 421 17.08 1.30 3.04
N PHE A 422 16.33 0.34 2.48
CA PHE A 422 16.58 -1.08 2.64
C PHE A 422 17.90 -1.54 1.99
N PRO A 423 18.50 -2.66 2.44
CA PRO A 423 19.55 -3.33 1.70
C PRO A 423 19.03 -3.84 0.34
N ASN A 424 19.89 -3.90 -0.67
CA ASN A 424 19.54 -4.32 -2.03
C ASN A 424 18.96 -5.74 -2.06
N SER A 425 19.48 -6.63 -1.22
CA SER A 425 18.93 -7.98 -1.02
C SER A 425 17.47 -7.97 -0.55
N GLN A 426 17.10 -7.05 0.33
CA GLN A 426 15.73 -6.93 0.85
C GLN A 426 14.79 -6.28 -0.17
N ILE A 427 15.27 -5.28 -0.94
CA ILE A 427 14.51 -4.68 -2.05
C ILE A 427 14.15 -5.76 -3.09
N GLN A 428 15.10 -6.64 -3.45
CA GLN A 428 14.85 -7.75 -4.36
C GLN A 428 13.85 -8.77 -3.77
N ASN A 429 13.96 -9.11 -2.48
CA ASN A 429 13.01 -10.01 -1.82
C ASN A 429 11.59 -9.42 -1.74
N PHE A 430 11.44 -8.12 -1.46
CA PHE A 430 10.13 -7.46 -1.48
C PHE A 430 9.56 -7.40 -2.90
N ALA A 431 10.35 -6.98 -3.89
CA ALA A 431 9.93 -6.93 -5.29
C ALA A 431 9.43 -8.30 -5.79
N ARG A 432 10.16 -9.38 -5.49
CA ARG A 432 9.78 -10.75 -5.87
C ARG A 432 8.43 -11.13 -5.27
N GLN A 433 8.20 -10.82 -4.00
CA GLN A 433 6.95 -11.12 -3.30
C GLN A 433 5.78 -10.26 -3.81
N LEU A 434 5.97 -8.95 -3.97
CA LEU A 434 4.93 -8.04 -4.47
C LEU A 434 4.48 -8.40 -5.88
N LEU A 435 5.42 -8.68 -6.79
CA LEU A 435 5.10 -9.13 -8.15
C LEU A 435 4.45 -10.52 -8.16
N THR A 436 4.78 -11.40 -7.20
CA THR A 436 4.08 -12.68 -7.02
C THR A 436 2.63 -12.47 -6.62
N SER A 437 2.36 -11.63 -5.62
CA SER A 437 0.99 -11.27 -5.20
C SER A 437 0.19 -10.66 -6.34
N VAL A 438 0.76 -9.66 -7.02
CA VAL A 438 0.05 -8.92 -8.08
C VAL A 438 -0.16 -9.78 -9.33
N ALA A 439 0.77 -10.69 -9.69
CA ALA A 439 0.55 -11.69 -10.74
C ALA A 439 -0.56 -12.72 -10.40
N PHE A 440 -0.92 -12.88 -9.11
CA PHE A 440 -2.05 -13.71 -8.69
C PHE A 440 -3.37 -12.92 -8.72
N LEU A 441 -3.36 -11.64 -8.34
CA LEU A 441 -4.53 -10.77 -8.50
C LEU A 441 -4.93 -10.65 -9.98
N HIS A 442 -3.96 -10.36 -10.85
CA HIS A 442 -4.21 -10.15 -12.29
C HIS A 442 -4.75 -11.41 -12.98
N ASP A 443 -4.34 -12.61 -12.54
CA ASP A 443 -4.89 -13.89 -13.01
C ASP A 443 -6.28 -14.24 -12.44
N LEU A 444 -6.72 -13.55 -11.39
CA LEU A 444 -8.10 -13.58 -10.88
C LEU A 444 -8.96 -12.45 -11.48
N ASN A 445 -8.50 -11.82 -12.56
CA ASN A 445 -9.07 -10.63 -13.18
C ASN A 445 -9.24 -9.44 -12.21
N LEU A 446 -8.42 -9.36 -11.15
CA LEU A 446 -8.56 -8.40 -10.06
C LEU A 446 -7.40 -7.40 -10.07
N ILE A 447 -7.71 -6.11 -9.96
CA ILE A 447 -6.75 -5.01 -9.92
C ILE A 447 -6.73 -4.46 -8.48
N HIS A 448 -5.55 -4.22 -7.89
CA HIS A 448 -5.48 -3.74 -6.50
C HIS A 448 -5.82 -2.26 -6.37
N THR A 449 -5.40 -1.46 -7.36
CA THR A 449 -5.58 0.00 -7.53
C THR A 449 -4.89 0.88 -6.49
N ASP A 450 -4.75 0.48 -5.22
CA ASP A 450 -4.11 1.27 -4.15
C ASP A 450 -2.88 0.57 -3.52
N LEU A 451 -1.91 0.20 -4.36
CA LEU A 451 -0.62 -0.32 -3.89
C LEU A 451 0.28 0.80 -3.36
N LYS A 452 0.76 0.64 -2.13
CA LYS A 452 1.63 1.60 -1.43
C LYS A 452 2.36 0.95 -0.24
N PRO A 453 3.48 1.52 0.28
CA PRO A 453 4.24 0.95 1.41
C PRO A 453 3.44 0.78 2.71
N GLU A 454 2.36 1.54 2.90
CA GLU A 454 1.42 1.40 4.02
C GLU A 454 0.56 0.13 3.93
N ASN A 455 0.21 -0.31 2.71
CA ASN A 455 -0.62 -1.48 2.44
C ASN A 455 0.19 -2.79 2.30
N ILE A 456 1.47 -2.74 2.65
CA ILE A 456 2.38 -3.89 2.68
C ILE A 456 2.82 -4.09 4.13
N LEU A 457 2.37 -5.16 4.78
CA LEU A 457 2.71 -5.45 6.18
C LEU A 457 3.75 -6.55 6.29
N LEU A 458 4.65 -6.40 7.24
CA LEU A 458 5.63 -7.42 7.61
C LEU A 458 4.95 -8.55 8.39
N CYS A 459 5.33 -9.80 8.15
CA CYS A 459 4.92 -10.90 9.04
C CYS A 459 5.60 -10.80 10.42
N HIS A 460 6.86 -10.36 10.45
CA HIS A 460 7.66 -10.25 11.67
C HIS A 460 8.42 -8.91 11.74
N ASN A 461 8.34 -8.21 12.86
CA ASN A 461 8.99 -6.91 13.08
C ASN A 461 10.47 -6.98 13.49
N ALA A 462 11.04 -8.19 13.58
CA ALA A 462 12.36 -8.40 14.15
C ALA A 462 13.47 -7.84 13.24
N TYR A 463 14.36 -7.02 13.78
CA TYR A 463 15.46 -6.40 13.06
C TYR A 463 16.79 -6.50 13.82
N GLN A 464 17.88 -6.27 13.10
CA GLN A 464 19.22 -6.05 13.64
C GLN A 464 19.68 -4.64 13.23
N THR A 465 20.35 -3.92 14.12
CA THR A 465 20.99 -2.63 13.79
C THR A 465 22.41 -2.88 13.29
N PHE A 466 22.77 -2.21 12.19
CA PHE A 466 24.11 -2.23 11.59
C PHE A 466 24.68 -0.82 11.50
N THR A 467 26.01 -0.69 11.53
CA THR A 467 26.71 0.55 11.21
C THR A 467 26.64 0.81 9.70
N TYR A 468 26.01 1.92 9.32
CA TYR A 468 25.78 2.28 7.92
C TYR A 468 26.81 3.31 7.42
N ASN A 469 27.04 4.38 8.19
CA ASN A 469 27.99 5.47 7.91
C ASN A 469 28.03 5.94 6.44
N ARG A 470 26.85 6.14 5.82
CA ARG A 470 26.72 6.45 4.39
C ARG A 470 25.70 7.57 4.14
N ARG A 471 25.91 8.26 3.02
CA ARG A 471 24.92 9.14 2.38
C ARG A 471 23.72 8.31 1.91
N ILE A 472 22.53 8.87 2.07
CA ILE A 472 21.27 8.25 1.64
C ILE A 472 20.99 8.68 0.18
N PRO A 473 20.69 7.75 -0.75
CA PRO A 473 20.20 8.09 -2.08
C PRO A 473 18.92 8.94 -2.00
N SER A 474 18.55 9.65 -3.06
CA SER A 474 17.32 10.46 -3.08
C SER A 474 16.86 10.70 -4.51
N ALA A 475 15.54 10.67 -4.72
CA ALA A 475 14.93 11.05 -5.99
C ALA A 475 15.19 12.52 -6.41
N SER A 476 15.54 13.38 -5.46
CA SER A 476 15.77 14.81 -5.69
C SER A 476 17.21 15.24 -5.37
N THR A 477 17.71 16.22 -6.09
CA THR A 477 18.95 16.95 -5.78
C THR A 477 18.80 17.87 -4.56
N GLY A 478 17.58 18.23 -4.16
CA GLY A 478 17.32 19.07 -2.98
C GLY A 478 17.54 18.37 -1.63
N SER A 479 17.34 17.05 -1.57
CA SER A 479 17.44 16.20 -0.36
C SER A 479 18.86 15.60 -0.19
N ASN A 480 19.81 16.03 -1.02
CA ASN A 480 21.16 15.47 -1.19
C ASN A 480 22.06 15.43 0.07
N ASN A 481 21.66 15.96 1.22
CA ASN A 481 22.50 16.01 2.43
C ASN A 481 22.08 15.01 3.53
N ARG A 482 21.11 14.13 3.29
CA ARG A 482 20.76 13.05 4.22
C ARG A 482 21.93 12.05 4.35
N GLN A 483 22.39 11.81 5.57
CA GLN A 483 23.35 10.76 5.95
C GLN A 483 22.83 10.02 7.18
N ALA A 484 23.21 8.75 7.34
CA ALA A 484 22.92 8.00 8.56
C ALA A 484 24.14 7.20 9.03
N SER A 485 24.38 7.22 10.34
CA SER A 485 25.45 6.44 10.99
C SER A 485 25.05 4.98 11.19
N GLN A 486 23.76 4.71 11.43
CA GLN A 486 23.21 3.38 11.66
C GLN A 486 22.00 3.11 10.75
N ARG A 487 21.74 1.83 10.50
CA ARG A 487 20.55 1.33 9.79
C ARG A 487 19.96 0.15 10.54
N ARG A 488 18.64 0.14 10.80
CA ARG A 488 17.90 -1.06 11.16
C ARG A 488 17.63 -1.87 9.89
N VAL A 489 17.84 -3.17 9.97
CA VAL A 489 17.70 -4.11 8.86
C VAL A 489 16.91 -5.31 9.35
N LEU A 490 15.87 -5.67 8.61
CA LEU A 490 14.96 -6.74 9.02
C LEU A 490 15.68 -8.10 9.05
N LEU A 491 15.41 -8.91 10.07
CA LEU A 491 15.81 -10.31 10.10
C LEU A 491 14.92 -11.16 9.18
N ASP A 492 13.68 -10.74 8.96
CA ASP A 492 12.72 -11.37 8.06
C ASP A 492 12.14 -10.38 7.04
N THR A 493 12.09 -10.78 5.77
CA THR A 493 11.51 -9.97 4.67
C THR A 493 10.16 -10.52 4.19
N GLU A 494 9.58 -11.49 4.89
CA GLU A 494 8.25 -12.00 4.58
C GLU A 494 7.17 -10.93 4.81
N ILE A 495 6.35 -10.71 3.78
CA ILE A 495 5.27 -9.70 3.76
C ILE A 495 3.91 -10.33 3.47
N ARG A 496 2.84 -9.57 3.78
CA ARG A 496 1.50 -9.75 3.20
C ARG A 496 0.99 -8.43 2.62
N LEU A 497 0.28 -8.53 1.51
CA LEU A 497 -0.47 -7.45 0.88
C LEU A 497 -1.86 -7.31 1.54
N ILE A 498 -2.29 -6.08 1.86
CA ILE A 498 -3.52 -5.79 2.59
C ILE A 498 -4.38 -4.69 1.93
N ASP A 499 -5.56 -4.46 2.51
CA ASP A 499 -6.50 -3.37 2.18
C ASP A 499 -7.08 -3.42 0.76
N PHE A 500 -7.70 -4.57 0.45
CA PHE A 500 -8.45 -4.81 -0.79
C PHE A 500 -9.76 -4.01 -0.92
N GLY A 501 -10.00 -3.01 -0.05
CA GLY A 501 -11.19 -2.16 -0.06
C GLY A 501 -11.32 -1.22 -1.26
N SER A 502 -10.27 -1.11 -2.10
CA SER A 502 -10.30 -0.43 -3.41
C SER A 502 -10.01 -1.39 -4.58
N ALA A 503 -9.93 -2.70 -4.33
CA ALA A 503 -9.65 -3.68 -5.37
C ALA A 503 -10.90 -3.86 -6.26
N THR A 504 -10.69 -3.88 -7.58
CA THR A 504 -11.76 -3.83 -8.59
C THR A 504 -11.55 -4.97 -9.60
N PHE A 505 -12.60 -5.73 -9.91
CA PHE A 505 -12.53 -6.74 -10.97
C PHE A 505 -12.60 -6.07 -12.36
N GLN A 506 -11.92 -6.65 -13.36
CA GLN A 506 -11.76 -6.05 -14.68
C GLN A 506 -13.09 -5.85 -15.45
N ASP A 507 -14.13 -6.61 -15.11
CA ASP A 507 -15.49 -6.52 -15.66
C ASP A 507 -16.44 -5.62 -14.85
N GLU A 508 -15.98 -5.02 -13.75
CA GLU A 508 -16.77 -4.11 -12.90
C GLU A 508 -16.56 -2.62 -13.22
N TYR A 509 -17.32 -1.75 -12.56
CA TYR A 509 -17.23 -0.30 -12.75
C TYR A 509 -15.87 0.25 -12.29
N HIS A 510 -15.11 0.84 -13.22
CA HIS A 510 -13.83 1.49 -12.95
C HIS A 510 -14.03 2.97 -12.60
N SER A 511 -13.77 3.35 -11.34
CA SER A 511 -13.71 4.75 -10.92
C SER A 511 -12.72 5.55 -11.76
N SER A 512 -13.07 6.77 -12.19
CA SER A 512 -12.17 7.64 -12.96
C SER A 512 -10.90 8.04 -12.21
N VAL A 513 -10.91 7.96 -10.87
CA VAL A 513 -9.74 8.21 -10.02
C VAL A 513 -9.59 7.10 -9.00
N VAL A 514 -8.42 6.42 -9.04
CA VAL A 514 -7.95 5.43 -8.06
C VAL A 514 -6.49 5.73 -7.66
N SER A 515 -5.90 4.89 -6.82
CA SER A 515 -4.54 5.01 -6.25
C SER A 515 -4.28 6.22 -5.35
N THR A 516 -3.57 6.02 -4.27
CA THR A 516 -2.91 7.07 -3.49
C THR A 516 -1.93 7.84 -4.39
N ARG A 517 -1.96 9.19 -4.32
CA ARG A 517 -1.44 10.08 -5.38
C ARG A 517 0.01 9.79 -5.80
N HIS A 518 0.91 9.52 -4.86
CA HIS A 518 2.36 9.35 -5.13
C HIS A 518 2.70 8.10 -5.95
N TYR A 519 1.78 7.12 -6.02
CA TYR A 519 1.97 5.84 -6.71
C TYR A 519 1.05 5.71 -7.95
N ARG A 520 0.28 6.76 -8.26
CA ARG A 520 -0.73 6.77 -9.33
C ARG A 520 -0.08 6.77 -10.72
N ALA A 521 -0.53 5.84 -11.56
CA ALA A 521 -0.06 5.68 -12.94
C ALA A 521 -0.51 6.84 -13.87
N PRO A 522 0.26 7.15 -14.94
CA PRO A 522 -0.03 8.26 -15.84
C PRO A 522 -1.40 8.15 -16.51
N GLU A 523 -1.83 6.96 -16.95
CA GLU A 523 -3.12 6.75 -17.61
C GLU A 523 -4.34 7.17 -16.76
N ILE A 524 -4.24 7.06 -15.43
CA ILE A 524 -5.26 7.54 -14.48
C ILE A 524 -5.26 9.08 -14.42
N ILE A 525 -4.10 9.71 -14.42
CA ILE A 525 -3.96 11.19 -14.40
C ILE A 525 -4.41 11.80 -15.73
N LEU A 526 -4.17 11.08 -16.83
CA LEU A 526 -4.56 11.44 -18.19
C LEU A 526 -6.04 11.09 -18.50
N GLY A 527 -6.75 10.41 -17.61
CA GLY A 527 -8.15 10.04 -17.81
C GLY A 527 -8.39 9.10 -19.00
N LEU A 528 -7.42 8.24 -19.32
CA LEU A 528 -7.49 7.30 -20.46
C LEU A 528 -8.15 5.96 -20.12
N GLY A 529 -8.59 5.78 -18.87
CA GLY A 529 -8.92 4.49 -18.29
C GLY A 529 -7.69 3.83 -17.65
N TRP A 530 -7.90 2.70 -16.97
CA TRP A 530 -6.86 1.93 -16.30
C TRP A 530 -7.27 0.46 -16.20
N SER A 531 -6.29 -0.39 -15.90
CA SER A 531 -6.36 -1.85 -15.85
C SER A 531 -5.14 -2.34 -15.04
N TYR A 532 -4.84 -3.64 -15.04
CA TYR A 532 -3.67 -4.28 -14.43
C TYR A 532 -2.34 -3.49 -14.49
N PRO A 533 -1.97 -2.78 -15.58
CA PRO A 533 -0.70 -2.04 -15.65
C PRO A 533 -0.55 -0.91 -14.63
N CYS A 534 -1.62 -0.39 -14.02
CA CYS A 534 -1.51 0.68 -13.02
C CYS A 534 -0.86 0.19 -11.73
N ASP A 535 -1.15 -1.05 -11.31
CA ASP A 535 -0.52 -1.70 -10.16
C ASP A 535 1.01 -1.82 -10.36
N ILE A 536 1.44 -2.10 -11.60
CA ILE A 536 2.87 -2.24 -11.92
C ILE A 536 3.60 -0.91 -11.79
N TRP A 537 3.00 0.19 -12.26
CA TRP A 537 3.56 1.54 -12.05
C TRP A 537 3.68 1.87 -10.56
N SER A 538 2.66 1.53 -9.75
CA SER A 538 2.71 1.71 -8.30
C SER A 538 3.85 0.91 -7.65
N ILE A 539 4.09 -0.34 -8.07
CA ILE A 539 5.27 -1.12 -7.66
C ILE A 539 6.58 -0.40 -8.04
N GLY A 540 6.67 0.19 -9.24
CA GLY A 540 7.84 0.98 -9.65
C GLY A 540 8.17 2.10 -8.67
N CYS A 541 7.18 2.91 -8.29
CA CYS A 541 7.34 3.95 -7.28
C CYS A 541 7.80 3.39 -5.92
N ILE A 542 7.18 2.31 -5.46
CA ILE A 542 7.49 1.64 -4.19
C ILE A 542 8.95 1.14 -4.16
N LEU A 543 9.43 0.53 -5.25
CA LEU A 543 10.79 -0.02 -5.31
C LEU A 543 11.87 1.08 -5.35
N VAL A 544 11.58 2.24 -5.95
CA VAL A 544 12.47 3.40 -5.87
C VAL A 544 12.47 3.98 -4.45
N GLU A 545 11.30 4.13 -3.81
CA GLU A 545 11.21 4.59 -2.43
C GLU A 545 11.92 3.66 -1.43
N PHE A 546 11.91 2.33 -1.66
CA PHE A 546 12.68 1.38 -0.85
C PHE A 546 14.20 1.56 -1.00
N PHE A 547 14.68 2.10 -2.14
CA PHE A 547 16.08 2.37 -2.42
C PHE A 547 16.56 3.76 -1.93
N THR A 548 15.67 4.75 -1.87
CA THR A 548 16.01 6.14 -1.51
C THR A 548 15.47 6.61 -0.15
N GLY A 549 14.44 5.94 0.39
CA GLY A 549 13.71 6.44 1.54
C GLY A 549 13.04 7.79 1.29
N ASP A 550 12.65 8.11 0.06
CA ASP A 550 11.74 9.21 -0.27
C ASP A 550 10.80 8.83 -1.41
N ALA A 551 9.51 9.12 -1.25
CA ALA A 551 8.48 8.82 -2.25
C ALA A 551 8.77 9.55 -3.57
N LEU A 552 8.88 8.79 -4.66
CA LEU A 552 9.38 9.26 -5.96
C LEU A 552 8.62 10.48 -6.50
N PHE A 553 7.30 10.51 -6.33
CA PHE A 553 6.43 11.58 -6.83
C PHE A 553 5.65 12.27 -5.70
N GLN A 554 6.38 12.88 -4.76
CA GLN A 554 5.80 13.65 -3.64
C GLN A 554 5.21 15.00 -4.08
N THR A 555 4.04 14.97 -4.73
CA THR A 555 3.29 16.15 -5.21
C THR A 555 1.82 16.07 -4.84
N HIS A 556 1.12 17.21 -4.89
CA HIS A 556 -0.32 17.36 -4.61
C HIS A 556 -1.12 17.85 -5.83
N ASP A 557 -0.47 18.16 -6.95
CA ASP A 557 -1.09 18.57 -8.22
C ASP A 557 -0.93 17.49 -9.31
N ASN A 558 -1.73 17.54 -10.38
CA ASN A 558 -1.67 16.63 -11.52
C ASN A 558 -0.65 17.07 -12.59
N LEU A 559 -0.57 18.37 -12.91
CA LEU A 559 0.36 18.88 -13.93
C LEU A 559 1.80 18.79 -13.42
N GLU A 560 2.04 19.15 -12.16
CA GLU A 560 3.32 18.94 -11.49
C GLU A 560 3.71 17.45 -11.49
N HIS A 561 2.77 16.53 -11.22
CA HIS A 561 3.05 15.09 -11.26
C HIS A 561 3.50 14.63 -12.65
N LEU A 562 2.78 14.99 -13.71
CA LEU A 562 3.18 14.66 -15.08
C LEU A 562 4.56 15.27 -15.44
N ALA A 563 4.87 16.47 -14.94
CA ALA A 563 6.17 17.11 -15.16
C ALA A 563 7.31 16.43 -14.35
N MET A 564 7.03 15.94 -13.14
CA MET A 564 7.97 15.09 -12.40
C MET A 564 8.20 13.75 -13.12
N MET A 565 7.17 13.17 -13.74
CA MET A 565 7.33 11.96 -14.55
C MET A 565 8.26 12.21 -15.73
N GLU A 566 8.04 13.25 -16.55
CA GLU A 566 8.95 13.57 -17.69
C GLU A 566 10.39 13.82 -17.22
N ALA A 567 10.58 14.43 -16.04
CA ALA A 567 11.90 14.68 -15.46
C ALA A 567 12.61 13.40 -14.94
N VAL A 568 11.86 12.43 -14.41
CA VAL A 568 12.43 11.15 -13.91
C VAL A 568 12.65 10.15 -15.04
N VAL A 569 11.69 9.97 -15.94
CA VAL A 569 11.76 9.01 -17.04
C VAL A 569 12.66 9.51 -18.19
N ASP A 570 13.07 10.78 -18.15
CA ASP A 570 13.96 11.44 -19.14
C ASP A 570 13.45 11.40 -20.59
N THR A 571 12.13 11.23 -20.74
CA THR A 571 11.40 11.18 -22.01
C THR A 571 10.10 11.96 -21.86
N ARG A 572 9.49 12.36 -22.98
CA ARG A 572 8.17 13.00 -22.97
C ARG A 572 7.06 11.96 -22.97
N ILE A 573 5.90 12.34 -22.45
CA ILE A 573 4.66 11.57 -22.60
C ILE A 573 4.38 11.43 -24.11
N ASP A 574 4.04 10.21 -24.54
CA ASP A 574 3.90 9.88 -25.96
C ASP A 574 2.84 10.77 -26.66
N PRO A 575 3.18 11.47 -27.77
CA PRO A 575 2.23 12.22 -28.57
C PRO A 575 0.98 11.44 -29.02
N ALA A 576 1.04 10.10 -29.13
CA ALA A 576 -0.11 9.24 -29.39
C ALA A 576 -1.09 9.20 -28.19
N LEU A 577 -0.59 9.06 -26.96
CA LEU A 577 -1.41 9.16 -25.75
C LEU A 577 -1.99 10.57 -25.60
N VAL A 578 -1.20 11.61 -25.85
CA VAL A 578 -1.68 13.00 -25.84
C VAL A 578 -2.75 13.24 -26.92
N GLN A 579 -2.66 12.58 -28.08
CA GLN A 579 -3.74 12.59 -29.07
C GLN A 579 -5.00 11.88 -28.57
N GLN A 580 -4.90 10.75 -27.87
CA GLN A 580 -6.07 10.06 -27.29
C GLN A 580 -6.79 10.97 -26.27
N VAL A 581 -6.05 11.60 -25.36
CA VAL A 581 -6.57 12.59 -24.39
C VAL A 581 -7.34 13.70 -25.12
N ASN A 582 -6.76 14.27 -26.18
CA ASN A 582 -7.38 15.36 -26.93
C ASN A 582 -8.55 14.92 -27.85
N ARG A 583 -8.65 13.63 -28.22
CA ARG A 583 -9.73 13.08 -29.06
C ARG A 583 -11.02 12.82 -28.28
N MET A 584 -10.95 12.60 -26.96
CA MET A 584 -12.13 12.39 -26.09
C MET A 584 -13.06 13.61 -25.95
N THR A 585 -12.77 14.72 -26.63
CA THR A 585 -13.43 16.03 -26.48
C THR A 585 -14.88 16.09 -26.98
N ARG A 586 -15.44 15.02 -27.58
CA ARG A 586 -16.84 15.03 -28.08
C ARG A 586 -17.92 14.95 -26.99
N ASN A 587 -17.62 14.35 -25.83
CA ASN A 587 -18.54 14.31 -24.68
C ASN A 587 -17.88 14.95 -23.46
N GLY A 588 -18.14 16.24 -23.21
CA GLY A 588 -17.72 16.96 -22.00
C GLY A 588 -16.24 17.37 -21.90
N GLY A 589 -15.35 16.75 -22.68
CA GLY A 589 -13.92 17.03 -22.63
C GLY A 589 -13.17 16.16 -21.62
N ASN A 590 -12.06 15.54 -22.04
CA ASN A 590 -11.15 14.92 -21.07
C ASN A 590 -10.44 16.05 -20.29
N PRO A 591 -10.59 16.14 -18.95
CA PRO A 591 -10.04 17.25 -18.17
C PRO A 591 -8.51 17.35 -18.17
N ALA A 592 -7.79 16.31 -18.61
CA ALA A 592 -6.33 16.31 -18.75
C ALA A 592 -5.85 16.98 -20.04
N SER A 593 -6.72 17.20 -21.04
CA SER A 593 -6.36 17.90 -22.30
C SER A 593 -5.73 19.28 -22.07
N LYS A 594 -6.21 20.01 -21.04
CA LYS A 594 -5.68 21.32 -20.62
C LYS A 594 -4.21 21.31 -20.20
N TYR A 595 -3.66 20.14 -19.85
CA TYR A 595 -2.24 19.99 -19.50
C TYR A 595 -1.32 19.96 -20.73
N PHE A 596 -1.85 19.98 -21.96
CA PHE A 596 -1.07 19.83 -23.18
C PHE A 596 -1.29 20.96 -24.19
N LYS A 597 -0.20 21.47 -24.77
CA LYS A 597 -0.23 22.40 -25.91
C LYS A 597 0.72 21.91 -27.00
N ARG A 598 0.23 21.82 -28.25
CA ARG A 598 1.00 21.33 -29.42
C ARG A 598 1.65 19.95 -29.18
N LEU A 599 0.85 19.02 -28.63
CA LEU A 599 1.24 17.64 -28.26
C LEU A 599 2.45 17.53 -27.30
N LYS A 600 2.62 18.51 -26.41
CA LYS A 600 3.64 18.54 -25.35
C LYS A 600 3.02 19.00 -24.04
N LEU A 601 3.54 18.55 -22.91
CA LEU A 601 3.10 19.00 -21.59
C LEU A 601 3.35 20.51 -21.45
N ASP A 602 2.32 21.26 -21.02
CA ASP A 602 2.37 22.71 -20.88
C ASP A 602 2.92 23.11 -19.51
N TYR A 603 4.14 22.68 -19.21
CA TYR A 603 4.80 22.95 -17.94
C TYR A 603 6.15 23.66 -18.12
N PRO A 604 6.47 24.71 -17.34
CA PRO A 604 5.60 25.39 -16.37
C PRO A 604 4.66 26.40 -17.04
N MET A 605 3.41 26.46 -16.57
CA MET A 605 2.47 27.52 -16.92
C MET A 605 2.88 28.86 -16.25
N PRO A 606 2.36 30.02 -16.70
CA PRO A 606 2.74 31.33 -16.16
C PRO A 606 2.52 31.49 -14.65
N ASP A 607 1.44 30.89 -14.14
CA ASP A 607 0.98 30.84 -12.74
C ASP A 607 1.69 29.77 -11.88
N THR A 608 2.31 28.77 -12.51
CA THR A 608 2.98 27.64 -11.81
C THR A 608 3.97 28.17 -10.77
N THR A 609 3.85 27.75 -9.51
CA THR A 609 4.59 28.39 -8.41
C THR A 609 6.11 28.25 -8.54
N ARG A 610 6.87 29.22 -8.02
CA ARG A 610 8.35 29.15 -8.00
C ARG A 610 8.87 27.93 -7.22
N ALA A 611 8.11 27.46 -6.22
CA ALA A 611 8.37 26.23 -5.50
C ALA A 611 8.27 25.01 -6.42
N SER A 612 7.16 24.87 -7.15
CA SER A 612 6.93 23.81 -8.14
C SER A 612 8.05 23.75 -9.18
N ARG A 613 8.33 24.89 -9.83
CA ARG A 613 9.40 24.99 -10.87
C ARG A 613 10.77 24.57 -10.33
N ARG A 614 11.06 24.87 -9.06
CA ARG A 614 12.31 24.45 -8.38
C ARG A 614 12.30 22.96 -8.05
N PHE A 615 11.17 22.41 -7.62
CA PHE A 615 11.04 21.02 -7.21
C PHE A 615 11.15 20.07 -8.40
N VAL A 616 10.39 20.31 -9.48
CA VAL A 616 10.49 19.52 -10.72
C VAL A 616 11.90 19.62 -11.32
N LYS A 617 12.49 20.82 -11.39
CA LYS A 617 13.89 21.00 -11.85
C LYS A 617 14.93 20.33 -10.94
N ALA A 618 14.59 20.05 -9.68
CA ALA A 618 15.48 19.36 -8.75
C ALA A 618 15.37 17.83 -8.83
N MET A 619 14.37 17.27 -9.52
CA MET A 619 14.27 15.82 -9.75
C MET A 619 15.49 15.29 -10.51
N LYS A 620 15.90 14.08 -10.17
CA LYS A 620 16.94 13.33 -10.88
C LYS A 620 16.31 12.42 -11.92
N LYS A 621 17.04 12.14 -12.99
CA LYS A 621 16.68 11.08 -13.95
C LYS A 621 16.76 9.72 -13.26
N LEU A 622 15.98 8.74 -13.69
CA LEU A 622 15.92 7.41 -13.08
C LEU A 622 17.31 6.76 -12.96
N ARG A 623 18.17 6.92 -13.98
CA ARG A 623 19.57 6.48 -14.00
C ARG A 623 20.53 7.23 -13.05
N ASP A 624 20.16 8.41 -12.60
CA ASP A 624 20.91 9.18 -11.59
C ASP A 624 20.39 8.89 -10.16
N ILE A 625 19.18 8.33 -10.05
CA ILE A 625 18.61 7.79 -8.80
C ILE A 625 19.15 6.38 -8.56
N ILE A 626 19.12 5.53 -9.59
CA ILE A 626 19.61 4.14 -9.60
C ILE A 626 20.84 4.05 -10.52
N PRO A 627 22.03 4.52 -10.07
CA PRO A 627 23.22 4.53 -10.92
C PRO A 627 23.71 3.09 -11.19
N PRO A 628 23.93 2.70 -12.47
CA PRO A 628 24.26 1.33 -12.88
C PRO A 628 25.73 0.96 -12.59
N THR A 629 26.17 1.13 -11.35
CA THR A 629 27.56 0.92 -10.89
C THR A 629 27.94 -0.55 -10.67
N SER A 630 26.95 -1.46 -10.74
CA SER A 630 27.12 -2.90 -10.65
C SER A 630 26.11 -3.58 -11.58
N LYS A 631 26.38 -4.83 -11.96
CA LYS A 631 25.43 -5.60 -12.79
C LYS A 631 24.04 -5.68 -12.14
N PHE A 632 23.97 -5.94 -10.83
CA PHE A 632 22.72 -5.93 -10.06
C PHE A 632 21.93 -4.62 -10.22
N LEU A 633 22.59 -3.45 -10.09
CA LEU A 633 21.91 -2.16 -10.24
C LEU A 633 21.59 -1.81 -11.69
N LYS A 634 22.37 -2.31 -12.66
CA LYS A 634 22.03 -2.21 -14.08
C LYS A 634 20.74 -2.98 -14.40
N GLU A 635 20.64 -4.24 -13.97
CA GLU A 635 19.42 -5.03 -14.19
C GLU A 635 18.21 -4.50 -13.38
N PHE A 636 18.44 -3.84 -12.24
CA PHE A 636 17.38 -3.15 -11.48
C PHE A 636 16.87 -1.89 -12.20
N LEU A 637 17.78 -1.05 -12.71
CA LEU A 637 17.43 0.10 -13.55
C LEU A 637 16.67 -0.37 -14.80
N ASP A 638 17.16 -1.41 -15.48
CA ASP A 638 16.55 -2.00 -16.67
C ASP A 638 15.15 -2.61 -16.41
N LEU A 639 14.87 -3.09 -15.19
CA LEU A 639 13.51 -3.44 -14.76
C LEU A 639 12.63 -2.20 -14.59
N LEU A 640 13.14 -1.17 -13.90
CA LEU A 640 12.39 0.07 -13.65
C LEU A 640 12.10 0.85 -14.95
N GLU A 641 13.03 0.87 -15.91
CA GLU A 641 12.84 1.46 -17.25
C GLU A 641 11.70 0.73 -18.02
N LYS A 642 11.44 -0.57 -17.77
CA LYS A 642 10.28 -1.31 -18.32
C LYS A 642 8.98 -1.14 -17.52
N ILE A 643 9.06 -0.71 -16.26
CA ILE A 643 7.90 -0.40 -15.41
C ILE A 643 7.39 1.03 -15.68
N PHE A 644 8.29 2.00 -15.85
CA PHE A 644 7.94 3.41 -16.08
C PHE A 644 7.63 3.74 -17.55
N VAL A 645 7.09 2.77 -18.30
CA VAL A 645 6.57 2.98 -19.65
C VAL A 645 5.22 3.69 -19.58
N TYR A 646 5.09 4.82 -20.30
CA TYR A 646 3.87 5.64 -20.30
C TYR A 646 2.64 4.91 -20.84
N ASP A 647 2.77 4.21 -21.97
CA ASP A 647 1.68 3.42 -22.53
C ASP A 647 1.45 2.16 -21.67
N PRO A 648 0.30 2.01 -20.99
CA PRO A 648 0.01 0.82 -20.19
C PRO A 648 -0.04 -0.47 -21.02
N ALA A 649 -0.26 -0.41 -22.34
CA ALA A 649 -0.25 -1.58 -23.22
C ALA A 649 1.18 -2.08 -23.57
N GLN A 650 2.20 -1.23 -23.41
CA GLN A 650 3.62 -1.58 -23.60
C GLN A 650 4.38 -1.78 -22.27
N ARG A 651 3.74 -1.49 -21.14
CA ARG A 651 4.31 -1.65 -19.80
C ARG A 651 4.44 -3.12 -19.44
N ILE A 652 5.54 -3.48 -18.78
CA ILE A 652 5.80 -4.87 -18.36
C ILE A 652 4.70 -5.40 -17.43
N THR A 653 4.24 -6.64 -17.64
CA THR A 653 3.29 -7.30 -16.73
C THR A 653 4.01 -7.89 -15.51
N ALA A 654 3.28 -8.16 -14.42
CA ALA A 654 3.86 -8.77 -13.21
C ALA A 654 4.58 -10.11 -13.49
N LYS A 655 4.03 -10.94 -14.39
CA LYS A 655 4.64 -12.22 -14.81
C LYS A 655 5.95 -12.03 -15.59
N GLN A 656 5.99 -11.09 -16.54
CA GLN A 656 7.22 -10.77 -17.27
C GLN A 656 8.27 -10.15 -16.33
N ALA A 657 7.84 -9.33 -15.37
CA ALA A 657 8.71 -8.73 -14.37
C ALA A 657 9.33 -9.78 -13.43
N LEU A 658 8.59 -10.81 -12.99
CA LEU A 658 9.16 -11.95 -12.26
C LEU A 658 10.24 -12.69 -13.07
N GLN A 659 10.07 -12.81 -14.38
CA GLN A 659 11.04 -13.45 -15.28
C GLN A 659 12.29 -12.59 -15.58
N HIS A 660 12.32 -11.33 -15.13
CA HIS A 660 13.39 -10.37 -15.44
C HIS A 660 14.78 -10.85 -14.97
N PRO A 661 15.87 -10.62 -15.74
CA PRO A 661 17.22 -11.05 -15.37
C PRO A 661 17.67 -10.61 -13.98
N TRP A 662 17.20 -9.43 -13.52
CA TRP A 662 17.47 -8.93 -12.15
C TRP A 662 17.16 -9.95 -11.05
N PHE A 663 16.10 -10.76 -11.17
CA PHE A 663 15.77 -11.77 -10.16
C PHE A 663 16.68 -13.01 -10.17
N ARG A 664 17.54 -13.14 -11.19
CA ARG A 664 18.58 -14.17 -11.30
C ARG A 664 19.94 -13.67 -10.82
N GLU A 665 20.14 -12.36 -10.75
CA GLU A 665 21.34 -11.76 -10.17
C GLU A 665 21.30 -11.82 -8.64
N VAL A 666 22.29 -12.46 -8.02
CA VAL A 666 22.44 -12.45 -6.56
C VAL A 666 22.96 -11.06 -6.14
N ALA A 667 22.26 -10.41 -5.21
CA ALA A 667 22.72 -9.15 -4.61
C ALA A 667 24.12 -9.32 -4.01
N HIS A 668 25.01 -8.34 -4.19
CA HIS A 668 26.29 -8.34 -3.49
C HIS A 668 26.06 -8.38 -1.97
N PRO A 669 26.85 -9.17 -1.20
CA PRO A 669 26.66 -9.30 0.24
C PRO A 669 26.57 -7.93 0.94
N ASP A 670 25.42 -7.72 1.58
CA ASP A 670 25.05 -6.51 2.30
C ASP A 670 24.43 -6.86 3.67
N ASP A 671 24.15 -5.84 4.47
CA ASP A 671 23.55 -5.96 5.80
C ASP A 671 22.29 -6.85 5.81
N GLY A 672 21.54 -6.91 4.70
CA GLY A 672 20.34 -7.75 4.57
C GLY A 672 20.66 -9.23 4.38
N THR A 673 21.73 -9.54 3.64
CA THR A 673 22.26 -10.92 3.58
C THR A 673 22.84 -11.37 4.92
N GLU A 674 23.45 -10.46 5.68
CA GLU A 674 23.95 -10.77 7.03
C GLU A 674 22.81 -10.93 8.04
N ALA A 675 21.77 -10.09 7.97
CA ALA A 675 20.55 -10.23 8.77
C ALA A 675 19.84 -11.57 8.52
N ALA A 676 19.79 -12.03 7.26
CA ALA A 676 19.26 -13.35 6.91
C ALA A 676 20.11 -14.50 7.50
N ARG A 677 21.44 -14.37 7.53
CA ARG A 677 22.32 -15.33 8.24
C ARG A 677 22.03 -15.35 9.74
N ILE A 678 21.95 -14.18 10.37
CA ILE A 678 21.65 -14.03 11.81
C ILE A 678 20.29 -14.67 12.16
N ARG A 679 19.27 -14.55 11.30
CA ARG A 679 17.99 -15.27 11.45
C ARG A 679 18.21 -16.79 11.42
N ALA A 680 18.90 -17.29 10.40
CA ALA A 680 19.11 -18.72 10.21
C ALA A 680 19.93 -19.36 11.35
N ASP A 681 20.91 -18.65 11.91
CA ASP A 681 21.67 -19.12 13.08
C ASP A 681 20.83 -19.11 14.37
N LYS A 682 20.03 -18.05 14.61
CA LYS A 682 19.07 -18.03 15.74
C LYS A 682 18.06 -19.16 15.66
N GLN A 683 17.53 -19.45 14.47
CA GLN A 683 16.60 -20.56 14.27
C GLN A 683 17.27 -21.92 14.54
N ARG A 684 18.50 -22.15 14.03
CA ARG A 684 19.28 -23.36 14.31
C ARG A 684 19.63 -23.54 15.80
N MET A 685 19.76 -22.45 16.56
CA MET A 685 19.93 -22.51 18.01
C MET A 685 18.62 -22.95 18.70
N LEU A 686 17.49 -22.32 18.35
CA LEU A 686 16.17 -22.68 18.91
C LEU A 686 15.80 -24.15 18.64
N GLU A 687 16.05 -24.65 17.43
CA GLU A 687 15.80 -26.05 17.04
C GLU A 687 16.66 -27.04 17.86
N ARG A 688 17.89 -26.64 18.24
CA ARG A 688 18.77 -27.43 19.12
C ARG A 688 18.33 -27.38 20.59
N GLU A 689 17.85 -26.25 21.06
CA GLU A 689 17.33 -26.10 22.42
C GLU A 689 16.06 -26.95 22.61
N VAL A 690 15.11 -26.90 21.67
CA VAL A 690 13.88 -27.71 21.69
C VAL A 690 14.17 -29.22 21.60
N SER A 691 15.08 -29.64 20.72
CA SER A 691 15.47 -31.06 20.62
C SER A 691 16.28 -31.54 21.82
N GLY A 692 17.15 -30.70 22.40
CA GLY A 692 17.87 -30.98 23.63
C GLY A 692 16.96 -31.13 24.84
N ALA A 693 15.99 -30.22 25.02
CA ALA A 693 14.98 -30.30 26.08
C ALA A 693 14.10 -31.56 25.92
N SER A 694 13.70 -31.88 24.69
CA SER A 694 12.96 -33.12 24.39
C SER A 694 13.77 -34.38 24.74
N HIS A 695 15.08 -34.37 24.51
CA HIS A 695 15.96 -35.48 24.87
C HIS A 695 16.17 -35.60 26.38
N ALA A 696 16.30 -34.47 27.10
CA ALA A 696 16.39 -34.44 28.55
C ALA A 696 15.12 -35.01 29.21
N HIS A 697 13.93 -34.56 28.78
CA HIS A 697 12.65 -35.09 29.27
C HIS A 697 12.49 -36.60 29.01
N ALA A 698 12.97 -37.09 27.85
CA ALA A 698 12.96 -38.51 27.52
C ALA A 698 13.96 -39.36 28.34
N LEU A 699 15.03 -38.75 28.88
CA LEU A 699 15.94 -39.39 29.83
C LEU A 699 15.37 -39.37 31.26
N GLU A 700 14.73 -38.27 31.65
CA GLU A 700 14.08 -38.11 32.95
C GLU A 700 12.90 -39.10 33.10
N GLU A 701 12.01 -39.21 32.11
CA GLU A 701 10.98 -40.27 32.07
C GLU A 701 11.57 -41.68 32.16
N ARG A 702 12.74 -41.93 31.55
CA ARG A 702 13.43 -43.23 31.63
C ARG A 702 14.08 -43.47 32.99
N SER A 703 14.36 -42.42 33.76
CA SER A 703 14.87 -42.51 35.13
C SER A 703 13.75 -42.60 36.17
N ILE A 704 12.53 -42.14 35.86
CA ILE A 704 11.33 -42.27 36.70
C ILE A 704 10.66 -43.64 36.52
N ARG A 705 10.88 -44.31 35.37
CA ARG A 705 10.41 -45.67 35.06
C ARG A 705 11.43 -46.78 35.43
N ARG A 706 12.43 -46.48 36.27
CA ARG A 706 13.47 -47.40 36.74
C ARG A 706 13.54 -47.41 38.26
#